data_AF-A0A4Y2SRW2-F1
#
_entry.id   AF-A0A4Y2SRW2-F1
#
_cell.length_a   1.000
_cell.length_b   1.000
_cell.length_c   1.000
_cell.angle_alpha   90.00
_cell.angle_beta   90.00
_cell.angle_gamma   90.00
#
_symmetry.space_group_name_H-M   'P 1'
#
loop_
_entity.id
_entity.type
_entity.pdbx_description
1 polymer ?
#
loop_
_entity_poly.entity_id
_entity_poly.type
_entity_poly.pdbx_seq_one_letter_code
_entity_poly.pdbx_strand_id
1 'polypeptide(L)'
;KNETCLLKESPVEKVKTGFVKIQTSCEEFQARGSGWVIDAILYFEVNTCTYHPLAASSFIPLPSAIAKKRAIINIKNTDNKCFLWCVLAALHPVGKHPQRVSNYLPFVKTLNVDKITFPTPLSQIDGFEKLTNISINVFGFEREVFPLKITSVGKEKHINLLLISAGDKQHYALIKNLNCLLHDLTKYKGEKFYCNFCLHRFWTEEGLHNHQLDCRNNKIQKIRMPSEKEKWLQFDKHRFQLPVPYVIYADFECILEKIDTCEMNPQISSTNTVSKHTPCGFAYVVVGPDGEMIRPPTVYRGEDAVIQFLKLLIEEEEWILKKIREVKPMVFTPTDYQKFETAINCSICEQPLRGDKVRDHDHLTGVYRGAPHNSCNLNFQIATHIPVIMHNLKNYDSHLIMHGIGKFKDRRINCIPNNTEKFISFSFGSLRFIDSLQFLNASLEKLVQNLQNHQLHLSNTFFKTKVEFMRRKGCYPYDYFDSFSKFTETSLPPQSAFFNSFTNEPVSDDDYQYAQRIWNIFSLQTLAPGLAWQACLRMSDVKLELLTDIDMHLFVEKGIRGGVAMISHRFASANNPHLPSYDPTSSNSFIMYWDANNLYGWAMSQRLPTHEFSWSQEPVDYLNIPDDSDEGYILEVDLEYPPELHHQHNCYPLAPEKTTVNHSEYSNYAKEILTRLNLPKCKPSVKLIPNLRNKEKYVIYYRNLKFYVKLGLKVTKVHRILKFQQSEWLKNYINFNTEQRQKATTNFEKDLFKLLNNAVFGKTMENLRNRVNIDLVTEEKRGKKLVASPTFESFQIITEDLVSVQRHKTSLFLNRPIYVGFSILDISKILMYDFHYNFIKKTYDNRAKLLFTDTDSLCYHIHTEDVYKDISEHAELFDTANYPPNHLLFNLPNNKVLGKMKDELSGDIASEFVGLKAKMYSLKTLHFEKQTAKGVPKSVLKSRVSHNDYKNCLLNVQGTRESFKTITSSHHVLKTVQQNKISLCPFDDKRYILDDSISTSDIK
;
A
#
# COMPACT_ATOMS: atom_id res chain seq x y z
N LYS A 1 -1.50 -12.62 19.82
CA LYS A 1 -0.88 -11.27 19.76
C LYS A 1 -0.05 -11.11 21.02
N ASN A 2 1.21 -10.70 20.90
CA ASN A 2 2.06 -10.52 22.08
C ASN A 2 1.87 -9.09 22.59
N GLU A 3 1.43 -8.94 23.83
CA GLU A 3 1.40 -7.65 24.54
C GLU A 3 2.61 -7.57 25.46
N THR A 4 3.53 -6.63 25.20
CA THR A 4 4.59 -6.33 26.15
C THR A 4 3.97 -5.68 27.40
N CYS A 5 4.15 -6.32 28.55
CA CYS A 5 3.73 -5.77 29.84
C CYS A 5 4.91 -5.06 30.51
N LEU A 6 4.69 -3.81 30.92
CA LEU A 6 5.66 -3.03 31.68
C LEU A 6 5.40 -3.32 33.16
N LEU A 7 6.40 -3.72 33.96
CA LEU A 7 6.21 -4.18 35.35
C LEU A 7 5.62 -3.15 36.35
N LYS A 8 5.32 -1.91 35.92
CA LYS A 8 4.54 -0.94 36.70
C LYS A 8 3.02 -1.01 36.49
N GLU A 9 2.57 -1.76 35.49
CA GLU A 9 1.16 -2.00 35.21
C GLU A 9 0.79 -3.39 35.75
N SER A 10 -0.40 -3.54 36.33
CA SER A 10 -0.86 -4.85 36.80
C SER A 10 -0.90 -5.81 35.60
N PRO A 11 -0.20 -6.96 35.63
CA PRO A 11 -0.26 -7.93 34.55
C PRO A 11 -1.71 -8.33 34.24
N VAL A 12 -2.58 -8.35 35.24
CA VAL A 12 -4.01 -8.65 35.10
C VAL A 12 -4.76 -7.59 34.27
N GLU A 13 -4.46 -6.30 34.43
CA GLU A 13 -5.10 -5.23 33.65
C GLU A 13 -4.56 -5.16 32.21
N LYS A 14 -3.27 -5.44 32.04
CA LYS A 14 -2.63 -5.59 30.72
C LYS A 14 -3.16 -6.82 29.98
N VAL A 15 -3.32 -7.96 30.65
CA VAL A 15 -4.00 -9.15 30.12
C VAL A 15 -5.42 -8.80 29.69
N LYS A 16 -6.23 -8.16 30.56
CA LYS A 16 -7.60 -7.72 30.20
C LYS A 16 -7.61 -6.78 28.97
N THR A 17 -6.71 -5.81 28.92
CA THR A 17 -6.59 -4.87 27.78
C THR A 17 -6.14 -5.59 26.51
N GLY A 18 -5.22 -6.55 26.63
CA GLY A 18 -4.77 -7.42 25.55
C GLY A 18 -5.88 -8.31 25.02
N PHE A 19 -6.70 -8.90 25.90
CA PHE A 19 -7.93 -9.60 25.51
C PHE A 19 -8.89 -8.67 24.76
N VAL A 20 -9.13 -7.44 25.23
CA VAL A 20 -9.96 -6.45 24.51
C VAL A 20 -9.37 -6.05 23.14
N LYS A 21 -8.04 -5.93 23.00
CA LYS A 21 -7.38 -5.66 21.71
C LYS A 21 -7.26 -6.87 20.79
N ILE A 22 -7.23 -8.07 21.34
CA ILE A 22 -7.39 -9.32 20.60
C ILE A 22 -8.83 -9.31 20.08
N GLN A 23 -9.83 -9.33 20.95
CA GLN A 23 -11.26 -9.26 20.62
C GLN A 23 -11.59 -8.17 19.57
N THR A 24 -11.13 -6.93 19.76
CA THR A 24 -11.36 -5.85 18.78
C THR A 24 -10.73 -6.14 17.42
N SER A 25 -9.49 -6.63 17.40
CA SER A 25 -8.78 -6.97 16.16
C SER A 25 -9.31 -8.22 15.48
N CYS A 26 -9.84 -9.14 16.28
CA CYS A 26 -10.55 -10.34 15.89
C CYS A 26 -11.84 -9.93 15.17
N GLU A 27 -12.67 -9.11 15.80
CA GLU A 27 -13.90 -8.56 15.23
C GLU A 27 -13.63 -7.68 13.99
N GLU A 28 -12.57 -6.87 13.97
CA GLU A 28 -12.13 -6.14 12.76
C GLU A 28 -11.74 -7.09 11.61
N PHE A 29 -11.07 -8.20 11.92
CA PHE A 29 -10.67 -9.19 10.93
C PHE A 29 -11.91 -9.88 10.34
N GLN A 30 -12.90 -10.22 11.17
CA GLN A 30 -14.19 -10.76 10.76
C GLN A 30 -14.97 -9.75 9.89
N ALA A 31 -15.13 -8.50 10.36
CA ALA A 31 -15.93 -7.45 9.73
C ALA A 31 -15.40 -6.97 8.36
N ARG A 32 -14.11 -7.15 8.05
CA ARG A 32 -13.52 -6.83 6.73
C ARG A 32 -13.90 -7.83 5.61
N GLY A 33 -14.99 -8.59 5.80
CA GLY A 33 -15.54 -9.52 4.82
C GLY A 33 -14.66 -10.75 4.61
N SER A 34 -13.84 -11.11 5.60
CA SER A 34 -12.83 -12.15 5.47
C SER A 34 -13.39 -13.57 5.61
N GLY A 35 -14.60 -13.76 6.15
CA GLY A 35 -15.22 -15.08 6.32
C GLY A 35 -14.61 -15.95 7.45
N TRP A 36 -13.79 -15.35 8.30
CA TRP A 36 -13.30 -15.99 9.53
C TRP A 36 -14.29 -15.78 10.67
N VAL A 37 -14.35 -16.72 11.59
CA VAL A 37 -14.95 -16.61 12.93
C VAL A 37 -13.91 -17.19 13.90
N ILE A 38 -13.89 -16.72 15.15
CA ILE A 38 -12.88 -17.15 16.13
C ILE A 38 -13.52 -18.08 17.13
N ASP A 39 -12.88 -19.24 17.26
CA ASP A 39 -13.33 -20.37 18.05
C ASP A 39 -12.68 -20.35 19.44
N ALA A 40 -11.34 -20.52 19.49
CA ALA A 40 -10.58 -20.51 20.74
C ALA A 40 -9.25 -19.72 20.64
N ILE A 41 -8.76 -19.27 21.80
CA ILE A 41 -7.40 -18.73 21.97
C ILE A 41 -6.56 -19.82 22.63
N LEU A 42 -5.74 -20.52 21.84
CA LEU A 42 -5.01 -21.73 22.29
C LEU A 42 -3.93 -21.42 23.34
N TYR A 43 -3.24 -20.28 23.23
CA TYR A 43 -2.32 -19.78 24.24
C TYR A 43 -2.21 -18.25 24.15
N PHE A 44 -1.88 -17.61 25.28
CA PHE A 44 -1.65 -16.17 25.38
C PHE A 44 -0.31 -15.93 26.09
N GLU A 45 0.71 -15.61 25.31
CA GLU A 45 2.06 -15.36 25.80
C GLU A 45 2.21 -13.90 26.29
N VAL A 46 2.48 -13.73 27.58
CA VAL A 46 2.74 -12.42 28.20
C VAL A 46 4.22 -12.28 28.50
N ASN A 47 4.95 -11.68 27.55
CA ASN A 47 6.34 -11.35 27.75
C ASN A 47 6.45 -10.11 28.64
N THR A 48 6.70 -10.34 29.93
CA THR A 48 7.03 -9.31 30.90
C THR A 48 8.51 -8.95 30.76
N CYS A 49 8.81 -7.65 30.84
CA CYS A 49 10.18 -7.18 30.92
C CYS A 49 10.28 -6.19 32.08
N THR A 50 11.42 -6.20 32.76
CA THR A 50 11.79 -5.22 33.80
C THR A 50 12.08 -3.86 33.15
N TYR A 51 11.04 -3.28 32.54
CA TYR A 51 11.07 -1.92 32.06
C TYR A 51 11.26 -1.00 33.25
N HIS A 52 12.43 -0.40 33.29
CA HIS A 52 12.71 0.77 34.09
C HIS A 52 12.35 1.96 33.18
N PRO A 53 11.10 2.47 33.18
CA PRO A 53 10.84 3.74 32.51
C PRO A 53 11.84 4.74 33.06
N LEU A 54 12.46 5.53 32.17
CA LEU A 54 13.28 6.65 32.59
C LEU A 54 12.39 7.67 33.29
N ALA A 55 12.14 7.42 34.57
CA ALA A 55 11.16 8.15 35.34
C ALA A 55 11.79 9.51 35.69
N ALA A 56 11.04 10.57 35.40
CA ALA A 56 11.55 11.94 35.40
C ALA A 56 11.98 12.42 36.81
N SER A 57 13.22 12.13 37.20
CA SER A 57 13.71 12.26 38.56
C SER A 57 14.06 13.71 38.90
N SER A 58 15.30 14.06 38.67
CA SER A 58 15.99 15.26 39.13
C SER A 58 16.13 16.30 38.02
N PHE A 59 16.51 17.52 38.39
CA PHE A 59 16.81 18.60 37.46
C PHE A 59 17.79 18.18 36.34
N ILE A 60 17.38 18.36 35.09
CA ILE A 60 18.25 18.27 33.90
C ILE A 60 18.37 19.68 33.30
N PRO A 61 19.58 20.18 32.99
CA PRO A 61 19.73 21.50 32.35
C PRO A 61 19.10 21.53 30.96
N LEU A 62 18.42 22.62 30.63
CA LEU A 62 17.83 22.81 29.28
C LEU A 62 18.93 22.85 28.20
N PRO A 63 18.77 22.12 27.09
CA PRO A 63 19.60 22.31 25.90
C PRO A 63 19.64 23.78 25.44
N SER A 64 20.81 24.24 24.99
CA SER A 64 21.09 25.64 24.68
C SER A 64 20.14 26.25 23.63
N ALA A 65 19.66 25.43 22.69
CA ALA A 65 18.69 25.83 21.66
C ALA A 65 17.34 26.28 22.23
N ILE A 66 16.85 25.65 23.30
CA ILE A 66 15.55 25.99 23.93
C ILE A 66 15.71 26.91 25.14
N ALA A 67 16.83 26.83 25.87
CA ALA A 67 17.14 27.73 26.98
C ALA A 67 17.16 29.21 26.55
N LYS A 68 17.74 29.50 25.38
CA LYS A 68 17.80 30.85 24.79
C LYS A 68 16.43 31.47 24.52
N LYS A 69 15.40 30.65 24.22
CA LYS A 69 14.05 31.14 23.89
C LYS A 69 13.29 31.67 25.11
N ARG A 70 13.77 31.44 26.34
CA ARG A 70 13.14 31.88 27.62
C ARG A 70 11.66 31.50 27.76
N ALA A 71 11.19 30.48 27.05
CA ALA A 71 9.79 30.05 26.96
C ALA A 71 9.40 28.95 27.98
N ILE A 72 10.38 28.47 28.75
CA ILE A 72 10.26 27.32 29.67
C ILE A 72 10.68 27.76 31.08
N ILE A 73 9.94 27.30 32.08
CA ILE A 73 10.34 27.33 33.49
C ILE A 73 10.85 25.93 33.84
N ASN A 74 12.16 25.79 33.96
CA ASN A 74 12.81 24.55 34.41
C ASN A 74 13.06 24.67 35.93
N ILE A 75 12.42 23.79 36.70
CA ILE A 75 12.42 23.83 38.17
C ILE A 75 13.58 22.99 38.70
N LYS A 76 14.41 23.59 39.55
CA LYS A 76 15.58 22.96 40.15
C LYS A 76 15.19 22.05 41.31
N ASN A 77 14.66 20.87 41.00
CA ASN A 77 14.31 19.86 41.98
C ASN A 77 15.44 18.82 42.18
N THR A 78 15.64 18.40 43.42
CA THR A 78 16.55 17.32 43.84
C THR A 78 15.82 16.01 44.14
N ASP A 79 14.49 16.07 44.30
CA ASP A 79 13.61 14.92 44.50
C ASP A 79 13.18 14.28 43.16
N ASN A 80 12.19 13.38 43.22
CA ASN A 80 11.59 12.71 42.07
C ASN A 80 10.25 13.34 41.60
N LYS A 81 9.95 14.59 42.00
CA LYS A 81 8.61 15.20 41.88
C LYS A 81 8.51 16.30 40.82
N CYS A 82 9.41 16.35 39.83
CA CYS A 82 9.42 17.43 38.81
C CYS A 82 8.08 17.64 38.09
N PHE A 83 7.28 16.57 37.86
CA PHE A 83 5.92 16.67 37.35
C PHE A 83 5.00 17.52 38.25
N LEU A 84 4.93 17.18 39.55
CA LEU A 84 4.14 17.91 40.54
C LEU A 84 4.60 19.38 40.64
N TRP A 85 5.91 19.61 40.68
CA TRP A 85 6.46 20.97 40.72
C TRP A 85 6.05 21.79 39.49
N CYS A 86 6.04 21.19 38.29
CA CYS A 86 5.58 21.89 37.08
C CYS A 86 4.08 22.19 37.10
N VAL A 87 3.25 21.28 37.61
CA VAL A 87 1.80 21.51 37.77
C VAL A 87 1.55 22.63 38.79
N LEU A 88 2.22 22.60 39.95
CA LEU A 88 2.13 23.67 40.96
C LEU A 88 2.61 25.02 40.43
N ALA A 89 3.69 25.06 39.65
CA ALA A 89 4.20 26.28 39.04
C ALA A 89 3.28 26.87 37.95
N ALA A 90 2.44 26.05 37.32
CA ALA A 90 1.42 26.50 36.38
C ALA A 90 0.18 27.06 37.11
N LEU A 91 -0.22 26.42 38.22
CA LEU A 91 -1.36 26.86 39.04
C LEU A 91 -1.05 28.09 39.89
N HIS A 92 0.20 28.26 40.33
CA HIS A 92 0.66 29.34 41.18
C HIS A 92 1.90 30.04 40.55
N PRO A 93 1.73 30.89 39.52
CA PRO A 93 2.85 31.55 38.87
C PRO A 93 3.62 32.48 39.81
N VAL A 94 4.96 32.49 39.73
CA VAL A 94 5.83 33.29 40.61
C VAL A 94 6.76 34.19 39.79
N GLY A 95 6.77 35.49 40.09
CA GLY A 95 7.56 36.48 39.34
C GLY A 95 9.08 36.41 39.58
N LYS A 96 9.52 36.24 40.84
CA LYS A 96 10.96 36.19 41.21
C LYS A 96 11.42 34.75 41.43
N HIS A 97 12.47 34.35 40.71
CA HIS A 97 13.10 33.02 40.78
C HIS A 97 12.13 31.81 40.70
N PRO A 98 11.24 31.72 39.69
CA PRO A 98 10.28 30.61 39.54
C PRO A 98 10.91 29.21 39.44
N GLN A 99 12.22 29.11 39.20
CA GLN A 99 12.95 27.84 39.22
C GLN A 99 13.15 27.23 40.62
N ARG A 100 12.78 27.92 41.72
CA ARG A 100 13.01 27.46 43.10
C ARG A 100 11.80 26.70 43.65
N VAL A 101 12.02 25.44 44.07
CA VAL A 101 11.00 24.57 44.69
C VAL A 101 10.38 25.20 45.95
N SER A 102 11.15 25.98 46.71
CA SER A 102 10.70 26.66 47.94
C SER A 102 9.42 27.47 47.76
N ASN A 103 9.21 28.05 46.57
CA ASN A 103 8.05 28.90 46.28
C ASN A 103 6.75 28.10 46.16
N TYR A 104 6.85 26.78 45.94
CA TYR A 104 5.71 25.89 45.67
C TYR A 104 5.38 24.95 46.85
N LEU A 105 6.25 24.86 47.85
CA LEU A 105 6.05 24.06 49.06
C LEU A 105 4.70 24.30 49.77
N PRO A 106 4.20 25.55 49.93
CA PRO A 106 2.91 25.80 50.61
C PRO A 106 1.71 25.15 49.90
N PHE A 107 1.79 25.00 48.57
CA PHE A 107 0.69 24.55 47.72
C PHE A 107 0.67 23.02 47.51
N VAL A 108 1.64 22.28 48.04
CA VAL A 108 1.72 20.81 47.84
C VAL A 108 0.45 20.09 48.31
N LYS A 109 -0.22 20.59 49.36
CA LYS A 109 -1.46 19.99 49.90
C LYS A 109 -2.73 20.35 49.10
N THR A 110 -2.68 21.26 48.13
CA THR A 110 -3.88 21.68 47.37
C THR A 110 -4.21 20.79 46.17
N LEU A 111 -3.37 19.79 45.89
CA LEU A 111 -3.55 18.80 44.83
C LEU A 111 -3.64 17.40 45.44
N ASN A 112 -4.72 16.66 45.15
CA ASN A 112 -4.74 15.23 45.43
C ASN A 112 -3.77 14.53 44.46
N VAL A 113 -2.74 13.89 45.03
CA VAL A 113 -1.73 13.12 44.29
C VAL A 113 -1.64 11.66 44.76
N ASP A 114 -2.60 11.20 45.56
CA ASP A 114 -2.53 9.94 46.31
C ASP A 114 -2.47 8.70 45.40
N LYS A 115 -2.93 8.85 44.15
CA LYS A 115 -2.90 7.82 43.09
C LYS A 115 -1.82 8.04 42.02
N ILE A 116 -0.88 8.98 42.24
CA ILE A 116 0.23 9.26 41.32
C ILE A 116 1.52 8.70 41.89
N THR A 117 2.28 7.95 41.08
CA THR A 117 3.64 7.54 41.46
C THR A 117 4.65 8.62 41.08
N PHE A 118 5.67 8.81 41.93
CA PHE A 118 6.81 9.69 41.65
C PHE A 118 8.08 8.84 41.47
N PRO A 119 8.82 8.97 40.35
CA PRO A 119 8.59 9.93 39.28
C PRO A 119 7.51 9.50 38.26
N THR A 120 6.72 10.46 37.78
CA THR A 120 5.44 10.22 37.10
C THR A 120 5.60 9.82 35.62
N PRO A 121 5.16 8.60 35.22
CA PRO A 121 5.18 8.16 33.83
C PRO A 121 4.04 8.78 33.01
N LEU A 122 4.23 8.89 31.69
CA LEU A 122 3.23 9.46 30.75
C LEU A 122 1.85 8.77 30.81
N SER A 123 1.81 7.47 31.12
CA SER A 123 0.58 6.68 31.26
C SER A 123 -0.27 7.09 32.46
N GLN A 124 0.33 7.57 33.56
CA GLN A 124 -0.43 8.02 34.75
C GLN A 124 -1.06 9.41 34.58
N ILE A 125 -0.68 10.16 33.53
CA ILE A 125 -1.25 11.49 33.27
C ILE A 125 -2.76 11.40 32.99
N ASP A 126 -3.27 10.36 32.33
CA ASP A 126 -4.74 10.20 32.11
C ASP A 126 -5.49 9.95 33.42
N GLY A 127 -4.86 9.25 34.37
CA GLY A 127 -5.39 9.10 35.72
C GLY A 127 -5.44 10.44 36.46
N PHE A 128 -4.38 11.26 36.34
CA PHE A 128 -4.35 12.60 36.92
C PHE A 128 -5.39 13.56 36.32
N GLU A 129 -5.57 13.55 34.99
CA GLU A 129 -6.60 14.34 34.31
C GLU A 129 -8.03 13.91 34.69
N LYS A 130 -8.24 12.65 35.09
CA LYS A 130 -9.54 12.19 35.60
C LYS A 130 -9.78 12.58 37.07
N LEU A 131 -8.73 12.59 37.88
CA LEU A 131 -8.78 12.94 39.32
C LEU A 131 -8.81 14.46 39.58
N THR A 132 -8.42 15.28 38.60
CA THR A 132 -8.35 16.73 38.73
C THR A 132 -9.09 17.44 37.60
N ASN A 133 -9.48 18.72 37.80
CA ASN A 133 -10.04 19.53 36.72
C ASN A 133 -8.94 20.21 35.86
N ILE A 134 -7.84 19.49 35.61
CA ILE A 134 -6.66 19.97 34.88
C ILE A 134 -6.43 19.06 33.67
N SER A 135 -6.01 19.65 32.55
CA SER A 135 -5.65 18.95 31.32
C SER A 135 -4.20 19.26 30.93
N ILE A 136 -3.47 18.28 30.41
CA ILE A 136 -2.02 18.31 30.25
C ILE A 136 -1.59 17.85 28.85
N ASN A 137 -0.85 18.70 28.16
CA ASN A 137 -0.04 18.30 27.02
C ASN A 137 1.40 18.05 27.44
N VAL A 138 2.04 17.04 26.85
CA VAL A 138 3.47 16.79 26.96
C VAL A 138 4.11 16.79 25.57
N PHE A 139 5.17 17.57 25.43
CA PHE A 139 6.01 17.64 24.24
C PHE A 139 7.40 17.06 24.56
N GLY A 140 8.03 16.40 23.60
CA GLY A 140 9.40 15.91 23.67
C GLY A 140 10.37 16.86 22.98
N PHE A 141 11.66 16.75 23.31
CA PHE A 141 12.74 17.45 22.62
C PHE A 141 13.93 16.52 22.35
N GLU A 142 14.32 16.39 21.08
CA GLU A 142 15.58 15.75 20.65
C GLU A 142 16.45 16.77 19.89
N ARG A 143 16.16 17.00 18.60
CA ARG A 143 16.72 18.11 17.80
C ARG A 143 15.73 19.27 17.64
N GLU A 144 14.45 18.93 17.63
CA GLU A 144 13.32 19.84 17.54
C GLU A 144 12.27 19.42 18.59
N VAL A 145 11.29 20.30 18.84
CA VAL A 145 10.12 19.97 19.68
C VAL A 145 9.13 19.15 18.85
N PHE A 146 8.58 18.09 19.46
CA PHE A 146 7.53 17.25 18.87
C PHE A 146 6.48 16.88 19.95
N PRO A 147 5.21 16.65 19.58
CA PRO A 147 4.20 16.27 20.56
C PRO A 147 4.37 14.80 20.98
N LEU A 148 4.25 14.52 22.28
CA LEU A 148 4.28 13.15 22.85
C LEU A 148 2.89 12.70 23.30
N LYS A 149 2.16 13.60 23.95
CA LYS A 149 0.81 13.37 24.45
C LYS A 149 0.04 14.68 24.43
N ILE A 150 -1.10 14.69 23.78
CA ILE A 150 -2.01 15.84 23.73
C ILE A 150 -3.34 15.35 24.29
N THR A 151 -3.91 16.07 25.25
CA THR A 151 -5.21 15.72 25.83
C THR A 151 -6.32 15.88 24.78
N SER A 152 -7.27 14.93 24.75
CA SER A 152 -8.38 14.95 23.79
C SER A 152 -9.47 15.97 24.15
N VAL A 153 -9.55 16.37 25.43
CA VAL A 153 -10.52 17.35 25.92
C VAL A 153 -9.78 18.42 26.73
N GLY A 154 -9.61 19.60 26.15
CA GLY A 154 -9.09 20.76 26.86
C GLY A 154 -10.03 21.17 27.99
N LYS A 155 -9.53 21.17 29.22
CA LYS A 155 -10.21 21.72 30.40
C LYS A 155 -9.78 23.18 30.60
N GLU A 156 -10.61 23.94 31.33
CA GLU A 156 -10.37 25.35 31.69
C GLU A 156 -8.94 25.61 32.18
N LYS A 157 -8.40 24.72 33.03
CA LYS A 157 -6.99 24.71 33.42
C LYS A 157 -6.21 23.76 32.51
N HIS A 158 -5.39 24.34 31.62
CA HIS A 158 -4.61 23.61 30.64
C HIS A 158 -3.10 23.89 30.80
N ILE A 159 -2.28 22.84 30.87
CA ILE A 159 -0.84 22.93 31.16
C ILE A 159 -0.05 22.26 30.04
N ASN A 160 0.96 22.98 29.51
CA ASN A 160 1.90 22.43 28.53
C ASN A 160 3.23 22.10 29.23
N LEU A 161 3.69 20.85 29.13
CA LEU A 161 4.94 20.36 29.71
C LEU A 161 5.93 19.96 28.62
N LEU A 162 7.22 20.16 28.87
CA LEU A 162 8.31 19.62 28.07
C LEU A 162 9.00 18.50 28.82
N LEU A 163 9.09 17.32 28.20
CA LEU A 163 9.88 16.19 28.67
C LEU A 163 11.24 16.20 27.97
N ILE A 164 12.31 16.37 28.75
CA ILE A 164 13.70 16.30 28.28
C ILE A 164 14.38 15.04 28.83
N SER A 165 15.30 14.46 28.06
CA SER A 165 16.05 13.25 28.42
C SER A 165 17.56 13.48 28.30
N ALA A 166 18.33 13.05 29.30
CA ALA A 166 19.79 13.05 29.30
C ALA A 166 20.31 11.73 29.88
N GLY A 167 20.81 10.85 29.02
CA GLY A 167 21.13 9.46 29.39
C GLY A 167 19.90 8.76 29.96
N ASP A 168 20.06 8.10 31.10
CA ASP A 168 19.01 7.35 31.80
C ASP A 168 18.13 8.23 32.73
N LYS A 169 18.17 9.56 32.56
CA LYS A 169 17.32 10.50 33.31
C LYS A 169 16.39 11.25 32.38
N GLN A 170 15.14 11.41 32.80
CA GLN A 170 14.20 12.36 32.23
C GLN A 170 13.87 13.48 33.23
N HIS A 171 13.27 14.56 32.75
CA HIS A 171 12.83 15.70 33.56
C HIS A 171 11.65 16.41 32.87
N TYR A 172 10.61 16.75 33.62
CA TYR A 172 9.54 17.64 33.15
C TYR A 172 9.90 19.09 33.46
N ALA A 173 9.76 19.97 32.48
CA ALA A 173 9.82 21.42 32.64
C ALA A 173 8.53 22.07 32.13
N LEU A 174 8.11 23.18 32.74
CA LEU A 174 6.85 23.85 32.40
C LEU A 174 7.02 24.77 31.18
N ILE A 175 6.20 24.56 30.14
CA ILE A 175 6.14 25.45 28.98
C ILE A 175 5.14 26.57 29.30
N LYS A 176 5.63 27.77 29.61
CA LYS A 176 4.77 28.93 29.90
C LYS A 176 4.18 29.60 28.65
N ASN A 177 4.80 29.41 27.49
CA ASN A 177 4.30 29.93 26.21
C ASN A 177 4.81 29.04 25.06
N LEU A 178 3.93 28.24 24.46
CA LEU A 178 4.27 27.30 23.41
C LEU A 178 4.67 28.01 22.10
N ASN A 179 3.97 29.09 21.75
CA ASN A 179 4.26 29.89 20.54
C ASN A 179 5.69 30.46 20.60
N CYS A 180 6.12 30.96 21.76
CA CYS A 180 7.48 31.44 22.02
C CYS A 180 8.53 30.32 21.96
N LEU A 181 8.18 29.08 22.35
CA LEU A 181 9.07 27.92 22.26
C LEU A 181 9.27 27.45 20.81
N LEU A 182 8.21 27.50 20.01
CA LEU A 182 8.21 27.05 18.61
C LEU A 182 8.64 28.15 17.62
N HIS A 183 8.81 29.39 18.09
CA HIS A 183 9.25 30.51 17.26
C HIS A 183 10.69 30.36 16.76
N ASP A 184 10.90 30.44 15.45
CA ASP A 184 12.22 30.54 14.83
C ASP A 184 12.61 32.00 14.59
N LEU A 185 13.90 32.32 14.74
CA LEU A 185 14.47 33.67 14.54
C LEU A 185 14.27 34.12 13.09
N THR A 186 13.15 34.77 12.84
CA THR A 186 12.66 35.21 11.53
C THR A 186 12.28 36.69 11.60
N LYS A 187 12.43 37.43 10.50
CA LYS A 187 12.26 38.91 10.47
C LYS A 187 10.83 39.41 10.75
N TYR A 188 9.84 38.52 10.83
CA TYR A 188 8.42 38.87 10.98
C TYR A 188 8.00 39.02 12.45
N LYS A 189 7.39 40.17 12.79
CA LYS A 189 7.09 40.62 14.17
C LYS A 189 5.67 40.30 14.68
N GLY A 190 4.75 39.82 13.85
CA GLY A 190 3.38 39.51 14.29
C GLY A 190 3.28 38.23 15.14
N GLU A 191 2.19 38.13 15.91
CA GLU A 191 1.87 36.91 16.67
C GLU A 191 1.67 35.70 15.75
N LYS A 192 1.96 34.51 16.29
CA LYS A 192 1.96 33.23 15.56
C LYS A 192 1.31 32.18 16.44
N PHE A 193 0.28 31.52 15.92
CA PHE A 193 -0.47 30.48 16.60
C PHE A 193 0.06 29.11 16.16
N TYR A 194 0.12 28.12 17.05
CA TYR A 194 0.60 26.78 16.73
C TYR A 194 -0.42 25.72 17.14
N CYS A 195 -0.63 24.72 16.28
CA CYS A 195 -1.52 23.61 16.59
C CYS A 195 -0.84 22.58 17.51
N ASN A 196 -1.44 22.30 18.67
CA ASN A 196 -0.90 21.34 19.65
C ASN A 196 -0.72 19.92 19.08
N PHE A 197 -1.57 19.51 18.12
CA PHE A 197 -1.57 18.16 17.54
C PHE A 197 -0.48 17.93 16.48
N CYS A 198 -0.20 18.93 15.63
CA CYS A 198 0.70 18.81 14.48
C CYS A 198 1.91 19.76 14.49
N LEU A 199 1.94 20.71 15.42
CA LEU A 199 2.91 21.82 15.53
C LEU A 199 3.04 22.69 14.26
N HIS A 200 2.04 22.67 13.38
CA HIS A 200 1.96 23.61 12.26
C HIS A 200 1.66 25.04 12.74
N ARG A 201 2.14 26.04 12.00
CA ARG A 201 2.06 27.46 12.34
C ARG A 201 0.96 28.15 11.53
N PHE A 202 0.08 28.84 12.23
CA PHE A 202 -0.99 29.67 11.68
C PHE A 202 -0.73 31.15 11.99
N TRP A 203 -1.21 32.02 11.11
CA TRP A 203 -1.09 33.48 11.25
C TRP A 203 -2.29 34.11 11.95
N THR A 204 -3.42 33.40 12.03
CA THR A 204 -4.66 33.81 12.70
C THR A 204 -5.15 32.70 13.63
N GLU A 205 -5.90 33.09 14.67
CA GLU A 205 -6.53 32.15 15.60
C GLU A 205 -7.66 31.36 14.92
N GLU A 206 -8.42 31.99 14.02
CA GLU A 206 -9.45 31.34 13.21
C GLU A 206 -8.88 30.24 12.30
N GLY A 207 -7.75 30.48 11.64
CA GLY A 207 -7.07 29.47 10.82
C GLY A 207 -6.64 28.26 11.66
N LEU A 208 -6.16 28.50 12.88
CA LEU A 208 -5.87 27.43 13.84
C LEU A 208 -7.16 26.69 14.27
N HIS A 209 -8.27 27.39 14.50
CA HIS A 209 -9.54 26.77 14.90
C HIS A 209 -10.07 25.84 13.80
N ASN A 210 -10.16 26.32 12.57
CA ASN A 210 -10.63 25.55 11.42
C ASN A 210 -9.75 24.31 11.19
N HIS A 211 -8.43 24.47 11.23
CA HIS A 211 -7.49 23.35 11.13
C HIS A 211 -7.65 22.32 12.25
N GLN A 212 -7.96 22.73 13.49
CA GLN A 212 -8.13 21.80 14.61
C GLN A 212 -9.32 20.86 14.43
N LEU A 213 -10.37 21.25 13.70
CA LEU A 213 -11.54 20.39 13.44
C LEU A 213 -11.13 19.12 12.69
N ASP A 214 -10.27 19.25 11.67
CA ASP A 214 -9.78 18.12 10.87
C ASP A 214 -8.54 17.45 11.51
N CYS A 215 -7.63 18.22 12.12
CA CYS A 215 -6.38 17.70 12.66
C CYS A 215 -6.58 16.77 13.87
N ARG A 216 -7.62 16.97 14.69
CA ARG A 216 -7.93 16.11 15.85
C ARG A 216 -8.20 14.65 15.48
N ASN A 217 -8.68 14.39 14.26
CA ASN A 217 -8.97 13.04 13.76
C ASN A 217 -7.71 12.28 13.30
N ASN A 218 -6.53 12.92 13.34
CA ASN A 218 -5.27 12.37 12.84
C ASN A 218 -4.30 12.01 13.97
N LYS A 219 -3.35 11.11 13.70
CA LYS A 219 -2.28 10.77 14.67
C LYS A 219 -1.43 12.00 14.99
N ILE A 220 -1.21 12.23 16.29
CA ILE A 220 -0.34 13.27 16.88
C ILE A 220 1.10 13.09 16.36
N GLN A 221 1.59 14.03 15.54
CA GLN A 221 2.93 13.99 14.94
C GLN A 221 3.29 15.37 14.36
N LYS A 222 4.57 15.78 14.38
CA LYS A 222 4.97 17.04 13.75
C LYS A 222 4.86 16.93 12.23
N ILE A 223 4.19 17.90 11.59
CA ILE A 223 4.06 17.95 10.12
C ILE A 223 4.99 19.02 9.55
N ARG A 224 5.81 18.64 8.56
CA ARG A 224 6.62 19.56 7.76
C ARG A 224 6.12 19.56 6.32
N MET A 225 5.66 20.73 5.87
CA MET A 225 5.33 20.98 4.47
C MET A 225 6.60 21.26 3.64
N PRO A 226 6.59 21.05 2.31
CA PRO A 226 7.67 21.48 1.42
C PRO A 226 7.88 23.01 1.50
N SER A 227 9.13 23.46 1.40
CA SER A 227 9.47 24.89 1.26
C SER A 227 9.36 25.38 -0.20
N GLU A 228 9.43 26.69 -0.43
CA GLU A 228 9.43 27.28 -1.79
C GLU A 228 10.47 26.69 -2.75
N LYS A 229 11.59 26.17 -2.23
CA LYS A 229 12.62 25.48 -3.04
C LYS A 229 12.32 23.99 -3.28
N GLU A 230 11.49 23.39 -2.43
CA GLU A 230 11.11 21.98 -2.45
C GLU A 230 9.70 21.75 -3.05
N LYS A 231 8.98 22.83 -3.41
CA LYS A 231 7.62 22.73 -3.97
C LYS A 231 7.59 22.11 -5.36
N TRP A 232 8.65 22.27 -6.16
CA TRP A 232 8.74 21.69 -7.49
C TRP A 232 9.26 20.25 -7.43
N LEU A 233 8.38 19.28 -7.71
CA LEU A 233 8.76 17.91 -8.01
C LEU A 233 9.11 17.81 -9.50
N GLN A 234 10.41 17.74 -9.77
CA GLN A 234 10.99 17.47 -11.08
C GLN A 234 12.01 16.33 -10.95
N PHE A 235 12.51 15.80 -12.07
CA PHE A 235 13.59 14.83 -12.03
C PHE A 235 14.89 15.51 -11.54
N ASP A 236 15.27 15.25 -10.29
CA ASP A 236 16.45 15.81 -9.60
C ASP A 236 17.60 14.81 -9.47
N LYS A 237 17.33 13.52 -9.76
CA LYS A 237 18.21 12.38 -9.44
C LYS A 237 18.98 11.86 -10.65
N HIS A 238 19.63 12.76 -11.38
CA HIS A 238 20.52 12.41 -12.50
C HIS A 238 21.54 11.31 -12.15
N ARG A 239 22.02 11.28 -10.89
CA ARG A 239 22.89 10.21 -10.37
C ARG A 239 22.35 8.78 -10.49
N PHE A 240 21.03 8.59 -10.57
CA PHE A 240 20.39 7.28 -10.73
C PHE A 240 20.11 6.94 -12.20
N GLN A 241 20.58 7.75 -13.16
CA GLN A 241 20.63 7.38 -14.58
C GLN A 241 21.79 6.42 -14.86
N LEU A 242 22.86 6.46 -14.05
CA LEU A 242 23.94 5.48 -14.15
C LEU A 242 23.46 4.10 -13.66
N PRO A 243 23.65 3.03 -14.46
CA PRO A 243 23.41 1.67 -13.98
C PRO A 243 24.36 1.36 -12.81
N VAL A 244 23.90 0.52 -11.88
CA VAL A 244 24.77 0.05 -10.80
C VAL A 244 25.74 -0.97 -11.39
N PRO A 245 27.07 -0.81 -11.24
CA PRO A 245 28.05 -1.59 -12.00
C PRO A 245 28.16 -3.06 -11.58
N TYR A 246 27.62 -3.42 -10.42
CA TYR A 246 27.58 -4.82 -9.97
C TYR A 246 26.23 -5.11 -9.35
N VAL A 247 25.65 -6.26 -9.70
CA VAL A 247 24.35 -6.73 -9.18
C VAL A 247 24.49 -8.18 -8.76
N ILE A 248 23.98 -8.51 -7.57
CA ILE A 248 23.92 -9.88 -7.08
C ILE A 248 22.48 -10.37 -7.23
N TYR A 249 22.27 -11.53 -7.86
CA TYR A 249 20.99 -12.24 -7.88
C TYR A 249 21.10 -13.45 -6.97
N ALA A 250 20.11 -13.69 -6.11
CA ALA A 250 20.14 -14.80 -5.16
C ALA A 250 18.76 -15.43 -4.93
N ASP A 251 18.75 -16.69 -4.49
CA ASP A 251 17.55 -17.47 -4.13
C ASP A 251 17.89 -18.49 -3.02
N PHE A 252 16.93 -18.79 -2.14
CA PHE A 252 17.06 -19.83 -1.10
C PHE A 252 16.16 -21.04 -1.38
N GLU A 253 16.68 -22.23 -1.08
CA GLU A 253 15.89 -23.46 -1.01
C GLU A 253 15.64 -23.86 0.46
N CYS A 254 14.49 -24.48 0.71
CA CYS A 254 14.07 -24.88 2.06
C CYS A 254 13.55 -26.32 2.09
N ILE A 255 13.83 -26.99 3.21
CA ILE A 255 13.20 -28.24 3.63
C ILE A 255 11.85 -27.94 4.29
N LEU A 256 10.88 -28.82 4.08
CA LEU A 256 9.56 -28.77 4.73
C LEU A 256 9.48 -29.76 5.90
N GLU A 257 10.00 -29.35 7.07
CA GLU A 257 9.88 -30.12 8.31
C GLU A 257 8.39 -30.25 8.68
N LYS A 258 7.86 -31.48 8.66
CA LYS A 258 6.46 -31.76 9.02
C LYS A 258 6.25 -31.57 10.53
N ILE A 259 5.10 -31.02 10.91
CA ILE A 259 4.71 -30.83 12.31
C ILE A 259 3.41 -31.60 12.55
N ASP A 260 3.45 -32.57 13.45
CA ASP A 260 2.27 -33.31 13.86
C ASP A 260 1.28 -32.36 14.57
N THR A 261 0.09 -32.21 14.00
CA THR A 261 -1.00 -31.42 14.58
C THR A 261 -2.34 -32.15 14.45
N CYS A 262 -3.24 -31.90 15.38
CA CYS A 262 -4.52 -32.59 15.51
C CYS A 262 -5.45 -32.34 14.30
N GLU A 263 -6.35 -33.31 14.05
CA GLU A 263 -7.30 -33.28 12.94
C GLU A 263 -8.19 -32.03 12.93
N MET A 264 -8.52 -31.54 11.74
CA MET A 264 -9.36 -30.36 11.55
C MET A 264 -10.85 -30.71 11.64
N ASN A 265 -11.60 -30.00 12.49
CA ASN A 265 -13.07 -30.05 12.42
C ASN A 265 -13.55 -29.32 11.14
N PRO A 266 -14.23 -30.00 10.19
CA PRO A 266 -14.66 -29.39 8.93
C PRO A 266 -15.71 -28.27 9.11
N GLN A 267 -16.43 -28.25 10.23
CA GLN A 267 -17.51 -27.29 10.49
C GLN A 267 -17.01 -25.89 10.94
N ILE A 268 -15.75 -25.77 11.35
CA ILE A 268 -15.21 -24.56 12.01
C ILE A 268 -14.09 -23.92 11.18
N SER A 269 -13.99 -22.58 11.18
CA SER A 269 -12.86 -21.88 10.57
C SER A 269 -11.60 -22.05 11.42
N SER A 270 -10.62 -22.79 10.91
CA SER A 270 -9.38 -23.14 11.63
C SER A 270 -8.14 -22.90 10.77
N THR A 271 -6.98 -22.82 11.43
CA THR A 271 -5.66 -22.68 10.78
C THR A 271 -4.64 -23.51 11.53
N ASN A 272 -4.26 -24.65 10.95
CA ASN A 272 -3.26 -25.54 11.54
C ASN A 272 -1.93 -25.40 10.79
N THR A 273 -0.81 -25.51 11.52
CA THR A 273 0.53 -25.52 10.91
C THR A 273 0.86 -26.94 10.46
N VAL A 274 1.19 -27.10 9.17
CA VAL A 274 1.46 -28.40 8.54
C VAL A 274 2.96 -28.67 8.46
N SER A 275 3.73 -27.65 8.07
CA SER A 275 5.19 -27.75 7.99
C SER A 275 5.88 -26.42 8.26
N LYS A 276 7.11 -26.50 8.76
CA LYS A 276 8.06 -25.40 8.97
C LYS A 276 9.08 -25.42 7.83
N HIS A 277 9.41 -24.24 7.32
CA HIS A 277 10.42 -24.09 6.26
C HIS A 277 11.78 -23.83 6.92
N THR A 278 12.72 -24.75 6.74
CA THR A 278 14.10 -24.62 7.22
C THR A 278 15.04 -24.45 6.02
N PRO A 279 15.87 -23.40 5.97
CA PRO A 279 16.75 -23.14 4.84
C PRO A 279 17.81 -24.24 4.75
N CYS A 280 17.94 -24.86 3.58
CA CYS A 280 18.86 -25.98 3.34
C CYS A 280 19.94 -25.69 2.29
N GLY A 281 19.78 -24.61 1.52
CA GLY A 281 20.76 -24.17 0.55
C GLY A 281 20.42 -22.83 -0.07
N PHE A 282 21.37 -22.29 -0.82
CA PHE A 282 21.20 -21.06 -1.60
C PHE A 282 22.00 -21.13 -2.90
N ALA A 283 21.63 -20.29 -3.85
CA ALA A 283 22.45 -19.95 -5.01
C ALA A 283 22.54 -18.43 -5.14
N TYR A 284 23.71 -17.91 -5.52
CA TYR A 284 23.83 -16.53 -5.97
C TYR A 284 24.77 -16.37 -7.17
N VAL A 285 24.57 -15.29 -7.93
CA VAL A 285 25.34 -14.91 -9.11
C VAL A 285 25.71 -13.44 -9.00
N VAL A 286 26.96 -13.09 -9.32
CA VAL A 286 27.45 -11.71 -9.42
C VAL A 286 27.56 -11.32 -10.89
N VAL A 287 26.75 -10.33 -11.31
CA VAL A 287 26.75 -9.75 -12.65
C VAL A 287 27.55 -8.44 -12.63
N GLY A 288 28.36 -8.24 -13.67
CA GLY A 288 29.30 -7.13 -13.85
C GLY A 288 28.76 -5.92 -14.62
N PRO A 289 29.62 -4.91 -14.88
CA PRO A 289 29.21 -3.65 -15.51
C PRO A 289 28.88 -3.80 -17.00
N ASP A 290 29.42 -4.85 -17.61
CA ASP A 290 29.17 -5.33 -18.97
C ASP A 290 27.86 -6.13 -19.10
N GLY A 291 27.19 -6.44 -17.97
CA GLY A 291 26.01 -7.29 -17.93
C GLY A 291 26.31 -8.78 -17.96
N GLU A 292 27.58 -9.18 -17.94
CA GLU A 292 28.02 -10.58 -17.93
C GLU A 292 28.30 -11.08 -16.50
N MET A 293 28.39 -12.41 -16.33
CA MET A 293 28.72 -13.00 -15.03
C MET A 293 30.21 -12.87 -14.72
N ILE A 294 30.54 -12.21 -13.61
CA ILE A 294 31.93 -12.06 -13.12
C ILE A 294 32.55 -13.41 -12.75
N ARG A 295 31.73 -14.32 -12.22
CA ARG A 295 32.13 -15.65 -11.74
C ARG A 295 30.96 -16.64 -11.92
N PRO A 296 31.23 -17.96 -11.98
CA PRO A 296 30.17 -18.98 -11.98
C PRO A 296 29.23 -18.85 -10.77
N PRO A 297 27.99 -19.40 -10.84
CA PRO A 297 27.06 -19.34 -9.73
C PRO A 297 27.64 -19.98 -8.47
N THR A 298 27.64 -19.24 -7.36
CA THR A 298 28.01 -19.77 -6.05
C THR A 298 26.82 -20.49 -5.48
N VAL A 299 26.93 -21.81 -5.28
CA VAL A 299 25.87 -22.66 -4.72
C VAL A 299 26.37 -23.31 -3.45
N TYR A 300 25.51 -23.38 -2.43
CA TYR A 300 25.81 -24.00 -1.14
C TYR A 300 24.60 -24.79 -0.66
N ARG A 301 24.85 -25.91 0.03
CA ARG A 301 23.84 -26.74 0.72
C ARG A 301 24.38 -27.18 2.07
N GLY A 302 23.57 -27.07 3.11
CA GLY A 302 23.94 -27.36 4.49
C GLY A 302 23.03 -26.63 5.50
N GLU A 303 23.08 -27.04 6.76
CA GLU A 303 22.21 -26.52 7.83
C GLU A 303 22.47 -25.04 8.17
N ASP A 304 23.71 -24.56 7.96
CA ASP A 304 24.11 -23.17 8.19
C ASP A 304 24.03 -22.29 6.94
N ALA A 305 23.21 -22.67 5.95
CA ALA A 305 23.02 -21.97 4.67
C ALA A 305 22.90 -20.44 4.79
N VAL A 306 22.08 -19.92 5.71
CA VAL A 306 21.92 -18.46 5.88
C VAL A 306 23.21 -17.78 6.40
N ILE A 307 23.99 -18.46 7.24
CA ILE A 307 25.23 -17.93 7.80
C ILE A 307 26.32 -17.91 6.74
N GLN A 308 26.45 -18.97 5.96
CA GLN A 308 27.43 -19.06 4.86
C GLN A 308 27.08 -18.08 3.74
N PHE A 309 25.81 -17.91 3.40
CA PHE A 309 25.35 -16.89 2.46
C PHE A 309 25.82 -15.49 2.87
N LEU A 310 25.61 -15.12 4.13
CA LEU A 310 26.01 -13.81 4.65
C LEU A 310 27.53 -13.62 4.68
N LYS A 311 28.32 -14.66 5.00
CA LYS A 311 29.79 -14.62 4.92
C LYS A 311 30.28 -14.38 3.49
N LEU A 312 29.78 -15.16 2.52
CA LEU A 312 30.21 -15.02 1.14
C LEU A 312 29.80 -13.67 0.54
N LEU A 313 28.60 -13.17 0.84
CA LEU A 313 28.21 -11.81 0.43
C LEU A 313 29.08 -10.70 1.02
N ILE A 314 29.65 -10.89 2.22
CA ILE A 314 30.63 -9.96 2.82
C ILE A 314 31.91 -9.92 1.98
N GLU A 315 32.42 -11.08 1.57
CA GLU A 315 33.60 -11.18 0.72
C GLU A 315 33.36 -10.58 -0.68
N GLU A 316 32.18 -10.81 -1.26
CA GLU A 316 31.76 -10.16 -2.52
C GLU A 316 31.68 -8.63 -2.38
N GLU A 317 31.11 -8.11 -1.29
CA GLU A 317 31.04 -6.67 -1.03
C GLU A 317 32.43 -6.04 -0.98
N GLU A 318 33.37 -6.64 -0.25
CA GLU A 318 34.73 -6.12 -0.08
C GLU A 318 35.49 -6.12 -1.42
N TRP A 319 35.33 -7.18 -2.23
CA TRP A 319 35.90 -7.26 -3.57
C TRP A 319 35.29 -6.21 -4.53
N ILE A 320 33.95 -6.10 -4.58
CA ILE A 320 33.25 -5.13 -5.43
C ILE A 320 33.62 -3.69 -5.04
N LEU A 321 33.64 -3.36 -3.75
CA LEU A 321 33.99 -2.02 -3.27
C LEU A 321 35.44 -1.66 -3.56
N LYS A 322 36.37 -2.63 -3.53
CA LYS A 322 37.76 -2.41 -3.95
C LYS A 322 37.83 -2.04 -5.44
N LYS A 323 37.05 -2.71 -6.29
CA LYS A 323 36.99 -2.42 -7.74
C LYS A 323 36.31 -1.11 -8.09
N ILE A 324 35.21 -0.74 -7.41
CA ILE A 324 34.54 0.56 -7.62
C ILE A 324 35.43 1.75 -7.23
N ARG A 325 36.39 1.57 -6.30
CA ARG A 325 37.35 2.62 -5.89
C ARG A 325 38.55 2.77 -6.85
N GLU A 326 38.75 1.85 -7.78
CA GLU A 326 39.86 1.83 -8.73
C GLU A 326 39.53 2.70 -9.96
N VAL A 327 39.66 4.03 -9.82
CA VAL A 327 39.33 4.99 -10.88
C VAL A 327 40.37 4.92 -12.01
N LYS A 328 39.93 4.57 -13.22
CA LYS A 328 40.78 4.63 -14.42
C LYS A 328 40.94 6.07 -14.91
N PRO A 329 42.13 6.46 -15.41
CA PRO A 329 42.33 7.78 -15.99
C PRO A 329 41.50 7.97 -17.27
N MET A 330 41.06 9.20 -17.50
CA MET A 330 40.26 9.59 -18.66
C MET A 330 41.03 9.39 -19.98
N VAL A 331 40.47 8.59 -20.87
CA VAL A 331 40.87 8.49 -22.29
C VAL A 331 40.14 9.59 -23.05
N PHE A 332 40.88 10.58 -23.54
CA PHE A 332 40.33 11.78 -24.16
C PHE A 332 40.93 11.97 -25.56
N THR A 333 40.12 11.74 -26.59
CA THR A 333 40.58 11.75 -27.99
C THR A 333 40.44 13.14 -28.63
N PRO A 334 41.12 13.43 -29.76
CA PRO A 334 40.96 14.69 -30.49
C PRO A 334 39.51 14.96 -30.95
N THR A 335 38.73 13.92 -31.26
CA THR A 335 37.31 14.05 -31.62
C THR A 335 36.44 14.36 -30.40
N ASP A 336 36.82 13.90 -29.20
CA ASP A 336 36.14 14.25 -27.95
C ASP A 336 36.43 15.69 -27.51
N TYR A 337 37.63 16.20 -27.80
CA TYR A 337 37.95 17.62 -27.62
C TYR A 337 37.05 18.52 -28.47
N GLN A 338 36.83 18.18 -29.75
CA GLN A 338 35.89 18.92 -30.61
C GLN A 338 34.46 18.89 -30.04
N LYS A 339 33.95 17.72 -29.63
CA LYS A 339 32.62 17.60 -29.00
C LYS A 339 32.51 18.43 -27.71
N PHE A 340 33.58 18.48 -26.90
CA PHE A 340 33.63 19.28 -25.68
C PHE A 340 33.57 20.79 -25.99
N GLU A 341 34.31 21.26 -27.00
CA GLU A 341 34.29 22.67 -27.38
C GLU A 341 32.93 23.10 -27.94
N THR A 342 32.35 22.34 -28.86
CA THR A 342 31.05 22.64 -29.49
C THR A 342 29.83 22.43 -28.59
N ALA A 343 30.00 21.91 -27.36
CA ALA A 343 28.88 21.64 -26.45
C ALA A 343 28.26 22.95 -25.91
N ILE A 344 27.02 23.23 -26.33
CA ILE A 344 26.21 24.37 -25.87
C ILE A 344 25.34 23.96 -24.66
N ASN A 345 24.83 22.73 -24.65
CA ASN A 345 23.96 22.19 -23.60
C ASN A 345 24.68 21.11 -22.78
N CYS A 346 24.33 21.02 -21.50
CA CYS A 346 24.87 20.07 -20.55
C CYS A 346 24.47 18.63 -20.91
N SER A 347 25.43 17.71 -20.99
CA SER A 347 25.18 16.31 -21.37
C SER A 347 24.38 15.48 -20.35
N ILE A 348 24.02 16.04 -19.19
CA ILE A 348 23.33 15.34 -18.08
C ILE A 348 21.92 15.89 -17.80
N CYS A 349 21.73 17.20 -17.93
CA CYS A 349 20.44 17.87 -17.67
C CYS A 349 19.89 18.65 -18.87
N GLU A 350 20.60 18.63 -20.00
CA GLU A 350 20.20 19.20 -21.31
C GLU A 350 19.99 20.73 -21.31
N GLN A 351 20.24 21.41 -20.19
CA GLN A 351 20.18 22.87 -20.05
C GLN A 351 21.47 23.57 -20.55
N PRO A 352 21.41 24.85 -20.98
CA PRO A 352 22.57 25.58 -21.49
C PRO A 352 23.74 25.68 -20.49
N LEU A 353 24.96 25.51 -20.99
CA LEU A 353 26.21 25.65 -20.23
C LEU A 353 26.57 27.14 -20.09
N ARG A 354 26.71 27.65 -18.86
CA ARG A 354 26.89 29.09 -18.58
C ARG A 354 28.28 29.40 -18.00
N GLY A 355 29.32 28.83 -18.61
CA GLY A 355 30.72 29.01 -18.21
C GLY A 355 31.24 28.01 -17.17
N ASP A 356 30.39 27.13 -16.64
CA ASP A 356 30.70 26.10 -15.64
C ASP A 356 30.87 24.69 -16.26
N LYS A 357 31.30 24.66 -17.53
CA LYS A 357 31.51 23.46 -18.37
C LYS A 357 32.70 22.63 -17.87
N VAL A 358 32.48 21.37 -17.48
CA VAL A 358 33.54 20.43 -17.06
C VAL A 358 33.52 19.15 -17.92
N ARG A 359 34.56 18.33 -17.83
CA ARG A 359 34.68 17.06 -18.56
C ARG A 359 34.23 15.89 -17.66
N ASP A 360 33.22 15.14 -18.10
CA ASP A 360 32.80 13.88 -17.45
C ASP A 360 33.36 12.66 -18.20
N HIS A 361 33.71 11.62 -17.45
CA HIS A 361 34.19 10.35 -17.99
C HIS A 361 33.78 9.18 -17.10
N ASP A 362 33.76 8.00 -17.68
CA ASP A 362 33.47 6.78 -16.95
C ASP A 362 34.68 6.34 -16.10
N HIS A 363 34.53 6.30 -14.78
CA HIS A 363 35.60 5.89 -13.87
C HIS A 363 36.00 4.40 -14.00
N LEU A 364 35.17 3.55 -14.60
CA LEU A 364 35.43 2.11 -14.78
C LEU A 364 36.06 1.77 -16.13
N THR A 365 35.78 2.56 -17.18
CA THR A 365 36.30 2.33 -18.55
C THR A 365 37.29 3.39 -19.01
N GLY A 366 37.31 4.57 -18.38
CA GLY A 366 38.09 5.75 -18.77
C GLY A 366 37.43 6.60 -19.88
N VAL A 367 36.34 6.14 -20.49
CA VAL A 367 35.76 6.76 -21.69
C VAL A 367 35.09 8.09 -21.39
N TYR A 368 35.41 9.14 -22.17
CA TYR A 368 34.75 10.44 -22.10
C TYR A 368 33.25 10.35 -22.43
N ARG A 369 32.41 10.97 -21.59
CA ARG A 369 30.94 10.90 -21.67
C ARG A 369 30.31 12.18 -22.21
N GLY A 370 30.88 13.35 -21.91
CA GLY A 370 30.33 14.62 -22.34
C GLY A 370 30.75 15.81 -21.49
N ALA A 371 30.10 16.94 -21.77
CA ALA A 371 30.36 18.24 -21.16
C ALA A 371 29.18 18.67 -20.27
N PRO A 372 29.16 18.31 -18.98
CA PRO A 372 28.14 18.80 -18.05
C PRO A 372 28.52 20.10 -17.31
N HIS A 373 27.54 20.67 -16.62
CA HIS A 373 27.77 21.63 -15.52
C HIS A 373 28.61 20.97 -14.41
N ASN A 374 29.47 21.73 -13.74
CA ASN A 374 30.25 21.25 -12.58
C ASN A 374 29.36 20.63 -11.48
N SER A 375 28.20 21.25 -11.21
CA SER A 375 27.23 20.76 -10.24
C SER A 375 26.55 19.46 -10.68
N CYS A 376 26.27 19.27 -11.97
CA CYS A 376 25.77 18.00 -12.51
C CYS A 376 26.83 16.90 -12.39
N ASN A 377 28.08 17.18 -12.79
CA ASN A 377 29.22 16.27 -12.71
C ASN A 377 29.45 15.75 -11.27
N LEU A 378 29.54 16.67 -10.30
CA LEU A 378 29.76 16.30 -8.88
C LEU A 378 28.63 15.45 -8.30
N ASN A 379 27.41 15.55 -8.82
CA ASN A 379 26.28 14.71 -8.42
C ASN A 379 26.22 13.37 -9.20
N PHE A 380 26.84 13.27 -10.38
CA PHE A 380 26.76 12.13 -11.29
C PHE A 380 27.78 11.03 -10.95
N GLN A 381 27.76 10.57 -9.70
CA GLN A 381 28.70 9.58 -9.19
C GLN A 381 28.14 8.15 -9.23
N ILE A 382 29.02 7.18 -9.45
CA ILE A 382 28.71 5.75 -9.36
C ILE A 382 28.18 5.42 -7.96
N ALA A 383 27.09 4.65 -7.90
CA ALA A 383 26.47 4.25 -6.65
C ALA A 383 27.37 3.28 -5.84
N THR A 384 27.65 3.61 -4.58
CA THR A 384 28.47 2.79 -3.67
C THR A 384 27.71 1.66 -2.96
N HIS A 385 26.44 1.40 -3.34
CA HIS A 385 25.63 0.33 -2.77
C HIS A 385 25.42 -0.79 -3.78
N ILE A 386 25.46 -2.04 -3.30
CA ILE A 386 25.43 -3.23 -4.14
C ILE A 386 24.04 -3.87 -4.00
N PRO A 387 23.19 -3.86 -5.04
CA PRO A 387 21.88 -4.48 -4.99
C PRO A 387 22.00 -6.01 -4.96
N VAL A 388 21.31 -6.63 -4.00
CA VAL A 388 21.05 -8.07 -3.92
C VAL A 388 19.57 -8.28 -4.25
N ILE A 389 19.28 -8.91 -5.39
CA ILE A 389 17.94 -9.06 -5.95
C ILE A 389 17.46 -10.50 -5.73
N MET A 390 16.31 -10.66 -5.09
CA MET A 390 15.66 -11.95 -4.84
C MET A 390 14.16 -11.84 -5.14
N HIS A 391 13.52 -12.89 -5.64
CA HIS A 391 12.12 -12.82 -6.06
C HIS A 391 11.17 -13.17 -4.92
N ASN A 392 10.21 -12.30 -4.58
CA ASN A 392 9.31 -12.44 -3.43
C ASN A 392 10.00 -12.33 -2.05
N LEU A 393 11.23 -11.78 -2.01
CA LEU A 393 12.05 -11.52 -0.81
C LEU A 393 11.23 -11.11 0.42
N LYS A 394 10.33 -10.13 0.27
CA LYS A 394 9.54 -9.51 1.35
C LYS A 394 8.58 -10.45 2.07
N ASN A 395 8.16 -11.54 1.42
CA ASN A 395 7.23 -12.52 1.99
C ASN A 395 7.88 -13.88 2.25
N TYR A 396 9.13 -14.10 1.81
CA TYR A 396 9.83 -15.37 1.94
C TYR A 396 11.28 -15.14 2.44
N ASP A 397 12.25 -14.95 1.56
CA ASP A 397 13.70 -15.02 1.88
C ASP A 397 14.16 -14.03 2.95
N SER A 398 13.52 -12.87 3.07
CA SER A 398 13.87 -11.89 4.11
C SER A 398 13.67 -12.44 5.51
N HIS A 399 12.69 -13.34 5.72
CA HIS A 399 12.47 -14.00 7.00
C HIS A 399 13.63 -14.94 7.36
N LEU A 400 14.13 -15.70 6.38
CA LEU A 400 15.30 -16.57 6.53
C LEU A 400 16.55 -15.76 6.89
N ILE A 401 16.83 -14.70 6.11
CA ILE A 401 18.00 -13.83 6.30
C ILE A 401 17.99 -13.15 7.68
N MET A 402 16.82 -12.74 8.18
CA MET A 402 16.71 -12.06 9.48
C MET A 402 17.07 -12.96 10.67
N HIS A 403 16.94 -14.28 10.56
CA HIS A 403 17.44 -15.20 11.59
C HIS A 403 18.98 -15.30 11.63
N GLY A 404 19.67 -15.11 10.49
CA GLY A 404 21.13 -15.13 10.42
C GLY A 404 21.81 -13.78 10.69
N ILE A 405 21.19 -12.68 10.27
CA ILE A 405 21.82 -11.35 10.24
C ILE A 405 22.23 -10.83 11.63
N GLY A 406 21.53 -11.23 12.70
CA GLY A 406 21.84 -10.83 14.08
C GLY A 406 23.22 -11.27 14.57
N LYS A 407 23.76 -12.37 14.02
CA LYS A 407 25.07 -12.92 14.41
C LYS A 407 26.25 -12.03 14.02
N PHE A 408 26.06 -11.10 13.08
CA PHE A 408 27.11 -10.22 12.54
C PHE A 408 27.02 -8.81 13.13
N LYS A 409 27.47 -8.66 14.39
CA LYS A 409 27.21 -7.47 15.21
C LYS A 409 27.94 -6.21 14.74
N ASP A 410 29.08 -6.33 14.08
CA ASP A 410 29.95 -5.21 13.66
C ASP A 410 29.43 -4.43 12.44
N ARG A 411 28.31 -4.85 11.84
CA ARG A 411 27.81 -4.32 10.56
C ARG A 411 26.48 -3.57 10.74
N ARG A 412 26.42 -2.38 10.14
CA ARG A 412 25.24 -1.51 10.25
C ARG A 412 24.06 -2.05 9.44
N ILE A 413 23.01 -2.44 10.14
CA ILE A 413 21.70 -2.77 9.56
C ILE A 413 20.84 -1.49 9.48
N ASN A 414 20.22 -1.25 8.33
CA ASN A 414 19.10 -0.30 8.19
C ASN A 414 17.97 -0.98 7.40
N CYS A 415 16.70 -0.67 7.68
CA CYS A 415 15.58 -1.24 6.94
C CYS A 415 14.53 -0.18 6.54
N ILE A 416 13.75 -0.51 5.51
CA ILE A 416 12.53 0.21 5.13
C ILE A 416 11.36 -0.74 5.44
N PRO A 417 10.80 -0.71 6.66
CA PRO A 417 9.77 -1.64 7.09
C PRO A 417 8.39 -1.30 6.51
N ASN A 418 7.58 -2.33 6.26
CA ASN A 418 6.13 -2.20 6.16
C ASN A 418 5.47 -2.44 7.53
N ASN A 419 5.96 -3.44 8.27
CA ASN A 419 5.61 -3.77 9.65
C ASN A 419 6.82 -4.52 10.30
N THR A 420 6.66 -5.10 11.49
CA THR A 420 7.74 -5.79 12.22
C THR A 420 8.21 -7.11 11.58
N GLU A 421 7.44 -7.67 10.64
CA GLU A 421 7.82 -8.90 9.92
C GLU A 421 8.25 -8.66 8.47
N LYS A 422 7.65 -7.69 7.77
CA LYS A 422 7.82 -7.51 6.32
C LYS A 422 8.56 -6.22 6.00
N PHE A 423 9.72 -6.35 5.37
CA PHE A 423 10.56 -5.24 4.92
C PHE A 423 10.40 -5.01 3.41
N ILE A 424 10.28 -3.74 2.98
CA ILE A 424 10.30 -3.38 1.55
C ILE A 424 11.69 -3.65 0.95
N SER A 425 12.71 -3.27 1.72
CA SER A 425 14.14 -3.39 1.40
C SER A 425 14.93 -3.21 2.70
N PHE A 426 16.07 -3.85 2.84
CA PHE A 426 17.01 -3.66 3.96
C PHE A 426 18.45 -3.62 3.45
N SER A 427 19.33 -2.99 4.22
CA SER A 427 20.77 -2.89 3.92
C SER A 427 21.59 -3.52 5.02
N PHE A 428 22.63 -4.26 4.64
CA PHE A 428 23.60 -4.87 5.52
C PHE A 428 25.00 -4.42 5.07
N GLY A 429 25.58 -3.44 5.76
CA GLY A 429 26.72 -2.71 5.21
C GLY A 429 26.31 -1.93 3.95
N SER A 430 27.03 -2.14 2.85
CA SER A 430 26.75 -1.53 1.53
C SER A 430 25.86 -2.43 0.64
N LEU A 431 25.65 -3.69 1.02
CA LEU A 431 24.69 -4.59 0.38
C LEU A 431 23.26 -4.11 0.64
N ARG A 432 22.43 -4.12 -0.41
CA ARG A 432 21.03 -3.67 -0.35
C ARG A 432 20.11 -4.70 -0.96
N PHE A 433 19.32 -5.36 -0.12
CA PHE A 433 18.36 -6.38 -0.53
C PHE A 433 17.09 -5.75 -1.13
N ILE A 434 16.68 -6.25 -2.30
CA ILE A 434 15.58 -5.75 -3.12
C ILE A 434 14.71 -6.92 -3.59
N ASP A 435 13.39 -6.76 -3.44
CA ASP A 435 12.38 -7.73 -3.84
C ASP A 435 11.97 -7.51 -5.30
N SER A 436 12.22 -8.48 -6.18
CA SER A 436 11.86 -8.34 -7.60
C SER A 436 10.36 -8.47 -7.88
N LEU A 437 9.57 -9.14 -7.02
CA LEU A 437 8.12 -9.28 -7.20
C LEU A 437 7.40 -7.91 -7.13
N GLN A 438 7.99 -6.91 -6.47
CA GLN A 438 7.43 -5.55 -6.39
C GLN A 438 7.45 -4.81 -7.74
N PHE A 439 8.22 -5.28 -8.72
CA PHE A 439 8.33 -4.70 -10.05
C PHE A 439 8.15 -5.72 -11.20
N LEU A 440 8.24 -7.01 -10.90
CA LEU A 440 7.78 -8.14 -11.70
C LEU A 440 6.54 -8.75 -11.05
N ASN A 441 5.34 -8.22 -11.31
CA ASN A 441 4.12 -8.68 -10.64
C ASN A 441 3.53 -9.98 -11.24
N ALA A 442 4.37 -11.02 -11.39
CA ALA A 442 4.04 -12.37 -11.84
C ALA A 442 5.10 -13.36 -11.34
N SER A 443 4.77 -14.66 -11.28
CA SER A 443 5.74 -15.72 -10.94
C SER A 443 6.82 -15.85 -12.01
N LEU A 444 8.05 -16.21 -11.61
CA LEU A 444 9.17 -16.45 -12.54
C LEU A 444 8.80 -17.37 -13.70
N GLU A 445 8.04 -18.43 -13.45
CA GLU A 445 7.46 -19.31 -14.48
C GLU A 445 6.70 -18.54 -15.57
N LYS A 446 5.72 -17.71 -15.19
CA LYS A 446 4.92 -16.93 -16.13
C LYS A 446 5.80 -15.90 -16.87
N LEU A 447 6.88 -15.42 -16.26
CA LEU A 447 7.80 -14.50 -16.90
C LEU A 447 8.62 -15.21 -18.00
N VAL A 448 9.27 -16.33 -17.69
CA VAL A 448 10.16 -17.03 -18.63
C VAL A 448 9.39 -17.69 -19.78
N GLN A 449 8.18 -18.21 -19.55
CA GLN A 449 7.30 -18.72 -20.62
C GLN A 449 7.05 -17.68 -21.74
N ASN A 450 7.09 -16.40 -21.39
CA ASN A 450 6.77 -15.28 -22.27
C ASN A 450 8.00 -14.50 -22.79
N LEU A 451 9.22 -15.00 -22.56
CA LEU A 451 10.44 -14.46 -23.19
C LEU A 451 10.84 -15.35 -24.37
N GLN A 452 11.38 -14.78 -25.44
CA GLN A 452 11.94 -15.52 -26.57
C GLN A 452 13.40 -15.92 -26.28
N ASN A 453 13.87 -17.04 -26.86
CA ASN A 453 15.20 -17.59 -26.58
C ASN A 453 16.33 -16.53 -26.74
N HIS A 454 16.29 -15.69 -27.78
CA HIS A 454 17.32 -14.68 -28.04
C HIS A 454 17.43 -13.58 -26.96
N GLN A 455 16.37 -13.36 -26.17
CA GLN A 455 16.31 -12.31 -25.12
C GLN A 455 16.96 -12.77 -23.81
N LEU A 456 17.22 -14.07 -23.64
CA LEU A 456 17.80 -14.68 -22.44
C LEU A 456 19.34 -14.62 -22.48
N HIS A 457 19.92 -13.43 -22.69
CA HIS A 457 21.34 -13.24 -23.02
C HIS A 457 22.32 -14.00 -22.11
N LEU A 458 22.29 -13.75 -20.79
CA LEU A 458 23.11 -14.47 -19.79
C LEU A 458 22.99 -16.00 -19.88
N SER A 459 21.76 -16.48 -20.16
CA SER A 459 21.45 -17.90 -20.24
C SER A 459 21.85 -18.51 -21.58
N ASN A 460 21.85 -17.74 -22.67
CA ASN A 460 22.47 -18.13 -23.93
C ASN A 460 24.00 -18.23 -23.80
N THR A 461 24.64 -17.31 -23.08
CA THR A 461 26.09 -17.33 -22.80
C THR A 461 26.48 -18.61 -22.02
N PHE A 462 25.73 -18.96 -20.97
CA PHE A 462 26.04 -20.11 -20.12
C PHE A 462 25.53 -21.47 -20.65
N PHE A 463 24.28 -21.53 -21.16
CA PHE A 463 23.61 -22.79 -21.55
C PHE A 463 23.51 -23.01 -23.07
N LYS A 464 23.93 -22.06 -23.91
CA LYS A 464 24.05 -22.21 -25.38
C LYS A 464 22.76 -22.78 -26.01
N THR A 465 22.84 -23.96 -26.65
CA THR A 465 21.73 -24.60 -27.40
C THR A 465 20.59 -25.15 -26.53
N LYS A 466 20.61 -24.93 -25.21
CA LYS A 466 19.79 -25.70 -24.25
C LYS A 466 18.73 -24.84 -23.53
N VAL A 467 18.63 -23.58 -23.93
CA VAL A 467 17.74 -22.53 -23.41
C VAL A 467 16.24 -22.77 -23.72
N GLU A 468 15.91 -23.83 -24.46
CA GLU A 468 14.53 -24.22 -24.75
C GLU A 468 13.88 -25.09 -23.64
N PHE A 469 14.63 -26.01 -23.02
CA PHE A 469 14.21 -26.93 -21.93
C PHE A 469 13.91 -26.25 -20.57
N MET A 470 13.65 -24.95 -20.65
CA MET A 470 14.19 -23.96 -19.73
C MET A 470 13.19 -22.84 -19.50
N ARG A 471 12.21 -22.74 -20.40
CA ARG A 471 11.11 -21.77 -20.37
C ARG A 471 9.87 -22.31 -19.64
N ARG A 472 9.96 -23.53 -19.11
CA ARG A 472 8.94 -24.20 -18.29
C ARG A 472 9.48 -24.44 -16.88
N LYS A 473 8.66 -24.25 -15.86
CA LYS A 473 9.03 -24.52 -14.47
C LYS A 473 9.25 -26.03 -14.28
N GLY A 474 10.35 -26.41 -13.62
CA GLY A 474 10.62 -27.81 -13.29
C GLY A 474 9.68 -28.33 -12.20
N CYS A 475 9.34 -29.62 -12.28
CA CYS A 475 8.59 -30.32 -11.25
C CYS A 475 9.56 -30.73 -10.12
N TYR A 476 9.35 -30.20 -8.91
CA TYR A 476 10.18 -30.49 -7.74
C TYR A 476 9.29 -31.01 -6.60
N PRO A 477 9.65 -32.14 -5.95
CA PRO A 477 8.80 -32.78 -4.96
C PRO A 477 8.98 -32.14 -3.57
N TYR A 478 8.48 -30.91 -3.41
CA TYR A 478 8.66 -30.12 -2.17
C TYR A 478 8.20 -30.86 -0.89
N ASP A 479 7.10 -31.63 -0.96
CA ASP A 479 6.56 -32.41 0.16
C ASP A 479 7.38 -33.70 0.49
N TYR A 480 8.29 -34.10 -0.40
CA TYR A 480 9.22 -35.21 -0.20
C TYR A 480 10.46 -34.79 0.61
N PHE A 481 11.01 -33.60 0.33
CA PHE A 481 12.20 -33.05 1.01
C PHE A 481 11.85 -32.46 2.38
N ASP A 482 11.61 -33.34 3.36
CA ASP A 482 11.30 -33.03 4.77
C ASP A 482 12.50 -33.19 5.73
N SER A 483 13.66 -33.62 5.22
CA SER A 483 14.85 -33.94 6.02
C SER A 483 16.16 -33.82 5.19
N PHE A 484 17.28 -33.47 5.85
CA PHE A 484 18.58 -33.28 5.18
C PHE A 484 19.17 -34.58 4.60
N SER A 485 18.82 -35.75 5.15
CA SER A 485 19.25 -37.06 4.65
C SER A 485 18.81 -37.33 3.20
N LYS A 486 17.62 -36.88 2.81
CA LYS A 486 17.05 -37.08 1.47
C LYS A 486 17.82 -36.38 0.34
N PHE A 487 18.72 -35.46 0.67
CA PHE A 487 19.62 -34.83 -0.32
C PHE A 487 20.83 -35.70 -0.69
N THR A 488 21.04 -36.84 -0.01
CA THR A 488 22.10 -37.81 -0.33
C THR A 488 21.62 -38.95 -1.25
N GLU A 489 20.34 -38.95 -1.63
CA GLU A 489 19.77 -39.95 -2.52
C GLU A 489 20.24 -39.73 -3.97
N THR A 490 20.74 -40.79 -4.62
CA THR A 490 21.41 -40.73 -5.92
C THR A 490 20.50 -40.99 -7.13
N SER A 491 19.19 -41.14 -6.89
CA SER A 491 18.17 -41.47 -7.89
C SER A 491 16.95 -40.56 -7.76
N LEU A 492 16.27 -40.25 -8.87
CA LEU A 492 15.02 -39.49 -8.85
C LEU A 492 13.94 -40.23 -8.03
N PRO A 493 13.21 -39.57 -7.11
CA PRO A 493 12.13 -40.19 -6.35
C PRO A 493 11.04 -40.78 -7.26
N PRO A 494 10.28 -41.80 -6.81
CA PRO A 494 9.17 -42.35 -7.60
C PRO A 494 8.08 -41.29 -7.85
N GLN A 495 7.31 -41.45 -8.92
CA GLN A 495 6.27 -40.47 -9.33
C GLN A 495 5.26 -40.13 -8.22
N SER A 496 4.95 -41.08 -7.35
CA SER A 496 4.09 -40.89 -6.16
C SER A 496 4.64 -39.87 -5.16
N ALA A 497 5.97 -39.65 -5.12
CA ALA A 497 6.61 -38.65 -4.26
C ALA A 497 6.50 -37.21 -4.79
N PHE A 498 6.06 -37.01 -6.03
CA PHE A 498 5.88 -35.69 -6.67
C PHE A 498 4.46 -35.12 -6.47
N PHE A 499 3.65 -35.72 -5.61
CA PHE A 499 2.33 -35.19 -5.25
C PHE A 499 2.46 -33.78 -4.64
N ASN A 500 1.77 -32.80 -5.21
CA ASN A 500 1.84 -31.41 -4.78
C ASN A 500 0.67 -31.11 -3.82
N SER A 501 0.95 -31.02 -2.52
CA SER A 501 -0.12 -30.81 -1.53
C SER A 501 -0.67 -29.37 -1.47
N PHE A 502 -0.14 -28.42 -2.24
CA PHE A 502 -0.73 -27.09 -2.43
C PHE A 502 -1.78 -27.05 -3.54
N THR A 503 -1.65 -27.85 -4.59
CA THR A 503 -2.68 -28.00 -5.64
C THR A 503 -3.58 -29.21 -5.41
N ASN A 504 -3.11 -30.19 -4.63
CA ASN A 504 -3.77 -31.46 -4.35
C ASN A 504 -3.92 -32.34 -5.60
N GLU A 505 -2.90 -32.34 -6.45
CA GLU A 505 -2.84 -33.04 -7.73
C GLU A 505 -1.56 -33.90 -7.81
N PRO A 506 -1.62 -35.09 -8.43
CA PRO A 506 -0.42 -35.85 -8.80
C PRO A 506 0.32 -35.17 -9.96
N VAL A 507 1.62 -35.43 -10.10
CA VAL A 507 2.38 -35.00 -11.29
C VAL A 507 1.92 -35.80 -12.51
N SER A 508 1.75 -35.14 -13.66
CA SER A 508 1.37 -35.82 -14.91
C SER A 508 2.51 -36.70 -15.44
N ASP A 509 2.19 -37.72 -16.24
CA ASP A 509 3.20 -38.61 -16.82
C ASP A 509 4.19 -37.86 -17.72
N ASP A 510 3.69 -36.91 -18.52
CA ASP A 510 4.52 -36.01 -19.34
C ASP A 510 5.48 -35.17 -18.47
N ASP A 511 5.01 -34.70 -17.31
CA ASP A 511 5.81 -33.90 -16.38
C ASP A 511 6.86 -34.72 -15.62
N TYR A 512 6.55 -35.99 -15.31
CA TYR A 512 7.50 -36.91 -14.69
C TYR A 512 8.56 -37.41 -15.69
N GLN A 513 8.17 -37.70 -16.94
CA GLN A 513 9.12 -37.96 -18.03
C GLN A 513 9.96 -36.72 -18.36
N TYR A 514 9.37 -35.53 -18.30
CA TYR A 514 10.11 -34.26 -18.39
C TYR A 514 11.10 -34.12 -17.23
N ALA A 515 10.74 -34.46 -15.99
CA ALA A 515 11.67 -34.47 -14.85
C ALA A 515 12.85 -35.45 -15.03
N GLN A 516 12.60 -36.68 -15.52
CA GLN A 516 13.65 -37.65 -15.85
C GLN A 516 14.57 -37.17 -16.99
N ARG A 517 14.03 -36.46 -17.99
CA ARG A 517 14.83 -35.86 -19.08
C ARG A 517 15.63 -34.65 -18.60
N ILE A 518 15.02 -33.74 -17.85
CA ILE A 518 15.67 -32.54 -17.29
C ILE A 518 16.85 -32.90 -16.37
N TRP A 519 16.72 -33.96 -15.56
CA TRP A 519 17.80 -34.46 -14.69
C TRP A 519 19.09 -34.80 -15.44
N ASN A 520 18.96 -35.38 -16.64
CA ASN A 520 20.10 -35.81 -17.46
C ASN A 520 20.60 -34.73 -18.44
N ILE A 521 19.89 -33.60 -18.53
CA ILE A 521 20.04 -32.62 -19.62
C ILE A 521 20.62 -31.30 -19.06
N PHE A 522 19.88 -30.20 -18.80
CA PHE A 522 20.54 -28.88 -18.59
C PHE A 522 19.93 -27.89 -17.57
N SER A 523 20.84 -27.22 -16.86
CA SER A 523 20.63 -26.15 -15.86
C SER A 523 20.23 -24.75 -16.45
N LEU A 524 19.99 -23.69 -15.62
CA LEU A 524 18.98 -22.60 -15.86
C LEU A 524 19.34 -21.07 -15.70
N GLN A 525 18.53 -20.07 -16.21
CA GLN A 525 18.13 -18.72 -15.64
C GLN A 525 17.28 -17.73 -16.57
N THR A 526 17.35 -16.36 -16.56
CA THR A 526 16.41 -15.30 -15.96
C THR A 526 16.25 -13.94 -16.77
N LEU A 527 15.23 -13.03 -16.51
CA LEU A 527 15.35 -11.51 -16.38
C LEU A 527 14.10 -10.55 -16.17
N ALA A 528 14.31 -9.23 -15.83
CA ALA A 528 13.38 -8.32 -15.06
C ALA A 528 13.49 -6.72 -15.21
N PRO A 529 12.52 -5.86 -14.72
CA PRO A 529 12.49 -4.38 -14.90
C PRO A 529 12.08 -3.45 -13.70
N GLY A 530 12.94 -2.52 -13.25
CA GLY A 530 12.64 -1.52 -12.18
C GLY A 530 12.27 -0.08 -12.64
N LEU A 531 11.95 0.09 -13.93
CA LEU A 531 12.17 1.34 -14.68
C LEU A 531 10.99 2.36 -14.67
N ALA A 532 9.76 1.92 -14.37
CA ALA A 532 8.51 2.59 -14.74
C ALA A 532 8.37 4.08 -14.35
N TRP A 533 8.45 4.41 -13.06
CA TRP A 533 8.14 5.76 -12.55
C TRP A 533 9.18 6.82 -12.97
N GLN A 534 10.45 6.43 -13.02
CA GLN A 534 11.52 7.34 -13.48
C GLN A 534 11.46 7.54 -14.98
N ALA A 535 11.13 6.49 -15.76
CA ALA A 535 10.85 6.64 -17.18
C ALA A 535 9.65 7.56 -17.44
N CYS A 536 8.58 7.45 -16.65
CA CYS A 536 7.40 8.32 -16.77
C CYS A 536 7.75 9.81 -16.58
N LEU A 537 8.47 10.16 -15.52
CA LEU A 537 8.90 11.55 -15.28
C LEU A 537 9.87 12.04 -16.37
N ARG A 538 10.78 11.18 -16.85
CA ARG A 538 11.71 11.54 -17.94
C ARG A 538 11.02 11.73 -19.28
N MET A 539 10.02 10.91 -19.61
CA MET A 539 9.31 10.96 -20.91
C MET A 539 8.26 12.08 -20.99
N SER A 540 7.81 12.60 -19.85
CA SER A 540 6.83 13.70 -19.80
C SER A 540 7.46 15.08 -19.59
N ASP A 541 8.71 15.15 -19.13
CA ASP A 541 9.42 16.36 -18.68
C ASP A 541 8.58 17.29 -17.76
N VAL A 542 7.64 16.70 -17.04
CA VAL A 542 6.67 17.44 -16.24
C VAL A 542 7.29 17.99 -14.95
N LYS A 543 6.89 19.20 -14.58
CA LYS A 543 7.14 19.79 -13.26
C LYS A 543 5.82 19.83 -12.50
N LEU A 544 5.74 19.05 -11.43
CA LEU A 544 4.54 18.96 -10.58
C LEU A 544 4.76 19.76 -9.29
N GLU A 545 3.89 20.70 -8.97
CA GLU A 545 3.93 21.40 -7.69
C GLU A 545 3.39 20.48 -6.58
N LEU A 546 4.12 20.35 -5.47
CA LEU A 546 3.66 19.67 -4.27
C LEU A 546 2.87 20.66 -3.40
N LEU A 547 1.71 20.24 -2.92
CA LEU A 547 0.88 21.05 -2.00
C LEU A 547 1.70 21.46 -0.77
N THR A 548 1.90 22.77 -0.62
CA THR A 548 2.61 23.41 0.51
C THR A 548 1.66 23.78 1.65
N ASP A 549 0.37 23.92 1.37
CA ASP A 549 -0.70 24.06 2.36
C ASP A 549 -1.20 22.67 2.83
N ILE A 550 -1.26 22.51 4.15
CA ILE A 550 -1.76 21.29 4.80
C ILE A 550 -3.27 21.13 4.62
N ASP A 551 -4.02 22.23 4.58
CA ASP A 551 -5.47 22.17 4.48
C ASP A 551 -5.89 21.80 3.05
N MET A 552 -5.13 22.24 2.03
CA MET A 552 -5.26 21.72 0.64
C MET A 552 -4.96 20.21 0.58
N HIS A 553 -3.92 19.74 1.28
CA HIS A 553 -3.57 18.31 1.30
C HIS A 553 -4.66 17.47 1.96
N LEU A 554 -5.18 17.89 3.12
CA LEU A 554 -6.27 17.23 3.83
C LEU A 554 -7.58 17.26 3.02
N PHE A 555 -7.87 18.38 2.36
CA PHE A 555 -9.00 18.53 1.45
C PHE A 555 -8.97 17.51 0.30
N VAL A 556 -7.84 17.38 -0.40
CA VAL A 556 -7.65 16.36 -1.45
C VAL A 556 -7.68 14.94 -0.86
N GLU A 557 -7.05 14.68 0.29
CA GLU A 557 -7.03 13.37 0.95
C GLU A 557 -8.45 12.90 1.35
N LYS A 558 -9.31 13.83 1.81
CA LYS A 558 -10.74 13.61 2.10
C LYS A 558 -11.51 13.19 0.84
N GLY A 559 -11.19 13.77 -0.32
CA GLY A 559 -11.84 13.46 -1.61
C GLY A 559 -11.47 12.10 -2.21
N ILE A 560 -10.39 11.44 -1.79
CA ILE A 560 -9.93 10.19 -2.40
C ILE A 560 -10.96 9.06 -2.25
N ARG A 561 -11.58 8.62 -3.35
CA ARG A 561 -12.56 7.53 -3.40
C ARG A 561 -12.25 6.60 -4.57
N GLY A 562 -12.02 5.31 -4.26
CA GLY A 562 -11.65 4.28 -5.23
C GLY A 562 -12.78 3.91 -6.21
N GLY A 563 -12.54 2.88 -7.02
CA GLY A 563 -13.53 2.31 -7.92
C GLY A 563 -14.79 1.79 -7.18
N VAL A 564 -15.94 1.93 -7.84
CA VAL A 564 -17.22 1.43 -7.32
C VAL A 564 -17.30 -0.08 -7.52
N ALA A 565 -17.70 -0.83 -6.49
CA ALA A 565 -17.91 -2.28 -6.61
C ALA A 565 -19.10 -2.73 -5.76
N MET A 566 -20.11 -3.32 -6.42
CA MET A 566 -21.37 -3.80 -5.82
C MET A 566 -22.11 -4.76 -6.75
N ILE A 567 -23.03 -5.56 -6.19
CA ILE A 567 -24.03 -6.32 -6.93
C ILE A 567 -25.35 -5.55 -6.83
N SER A 568 -25.95 -5.17 -7.96
CA SER A 568 -27.24 -4.47 -8.02
C SER A 568 -28.40 -5.44 -8.22
N HIS A 569 -28.18 -6.58 -8.89
CA HIS A 569 -29.14 -7.68 -9.01
C HIS A 569 -28.40 -9.02 -8.94
N ARG A 570 -28.92 -9.97 -8.17
CA ARG A 570 -28.15 -11.12 -7.66
C ARG A 570 -28.30 -12.41 -8.45
N PHE A 571 -29.31 -12.52 -9.30
CA PHE A 571 -29.48 -13.63 -10.23
C PHE A 571 -30.12 -13.12 -11.52
N ALA A 572 -29.70 -13.67 -12.66
CA ALA A 572 -30.34 -13.48 -13.95
C ALA A 572 -30.10 -14.72 -14.83
N SER A 573 -31.06 -15.01 -15.71
CA SER A 573 -30.95 -16.05 -16.75
C SER A 573 -31.29 -15.42 -18.09
N ALA A 574 -30.52 -15.75 -19.12
CA ALA A 574 -30.68 -15.24 -20.48
C ALA A 574 -31.62 -16.14 -21.30
N ASN A 575 -32.58 -15.54 -22.00
CA ASN A 575 -33.36 -16.19 -23.04
C ASN A 575 -32.81 -15.78 -24.41
N ASN A 576 -31.62 -16.27 -24.76
CA ASN A 576 -30.93 -15.91 -26.00
C ASN A 576 -31.20 -16.99 -27.08
N PRO A 577 -31.61 -16.64 -28.32
CA PRO A 577 -31.85 -17.57 -29.42
C PRO A 577 -30.73 -18.58 -29.73
N HIS A 578 -29.49 -18.27 -29.33
CA HIS A 578 -28.32 -19.13 -29.53
C HIS A 578 -28.05 -20.10 -28.37
N LEU A 579 -28.89 -20.12 -27.31
CA LEU A 579 -28.78 -21.07 -26.21
C LEU A 579 -29.65 -22.32 -26.44
N PRO A 580 -29.18 -23.53 -26.10
CA PRO A 580 -30.00 -24.75 -26.15
C PRO A 580 -31.28 -24.71 -25.29
N SER A 581 -31.32 -23.82 -24.30
CA SER A 581 -32.47 -23.60 -23.41
C SER A 581 -33.38 -22.45 -23.86
N TYR A 582 -33.28 -22.01 -25.11
CA TYR A 582 -34.10 -20.92 -25.66
C TYR A 582 -35.59 -21.28 -25.70
N ASP A 583 -36.42 -20.38 -25.20
CA ASP A 583 -37.87 -20.43 -25.30
C ASP A 583 -38.35 -19.31 -26.26
N PRO A 584 -38.85 -19.65 -27.47
CA PRO A 584 -39.36 -18.67 -28.43
C PRO A 584 -40.69 -18.03 -28.01
N THR A 585 -41.35 -18.52 -26.95
CA THR A 585 -42.57 -17.89 -26.39
C THR A 585 -42.25 -16.79 -25.37
N SER A 586 -41.03 -16.77 -24.83
CA SER A 586 -40.53 -15.76 -23.91
C SER A 586 -39.76 -14.66 -24.65
N SER A 587 -39.76 -13.43 -24.13
CA SER A 587 -38.98 -12.32 -24.72
C SER A 587 -37.48 -12.65 -24.79
N ASN A 588 -36.82 -12.32 -25.89
CA ASN A 588 -35.36 -12.44 -26.00
C ASN A 588 -34.66 -11.62 -24.88
N SER A 589 -33.65 -12.21 -24.24
CA SER A 589 -32.80 -11.51 -23.29
C SER A 589 -31.37 -12.04 -23.25
N PHE A 590 -30.43 -11.14 -23.01
CA PHE A 590 -28.99 -11.35 -23.15
C PHE A 590 -28.27 -10.92 -21.87
N ILE A 591 -27.22 -11.65 -21.47
CA ILE A 591 -26.33 -11.22 -20.37
C ILE A 591 -25.01 -10.76 -21.01
N MET A 592 -24.72 -9.46 -20.90
CA MET A 592 -23.53 -8.83 -21.49
C MET A 592 -22.58 -8.36 -20.40
N TYR A 593 -21.29 -8.68 -20.51
CA TYR A 593 -20.26 -8.30 -19.55
C TYR A 593 -19.16 -7.47 -20.21
N TRP A 594 -19.17 -6.16 -19.98
CA TRP A 594 -18.25 -5.22 -20.61
C TRP A 594 -17.25 -4.60 -19.63
N ASP A 595 -16.01 -4.38 -20.08
CA ASP A 595 -14.89 -3.86 -19.30
C ASP A 595 -14.19 -2.70 -20.04
N ALA A 596 -13.95 -1.59 -19.34
CA ALA A 596 -13.35 -0.40 -19.93
C ALA A 596 -11.85 -0.59 -20.16
N ASN A 597 -11.43 -0.60 -21.43
CA ASN A 597 -10.05 -0.79 -21.84
C ASN A 597 -9.08 0.19 -21.15
N ASN A 598 -8.37 -0.31 -20.13
CA ASN A 598 -7.41 0.46 -19.35
C ASN A 598 -8.01 1.76 -18.80
N LEU A 599 -9.12 1.65 -18.04
CA LEU A 599 -9.85 2.78 -17.45
C LEU A 599 -8.95 3.86 -16.82
N TYR A 600 -7.99 3.47 -15.98
CA TYR A 600 -7.06 4.42 -15.37
C TYR A 600 -6.07 5.02 -16.38
N GLY A 601 -5.68 4.29 -17.43
CA GLY A 601 -4.91 4.83 -18.55
C GLY A 601 -5.67 5.87 -19.37
N TRP A 602 -6.96 5.63 -19.64
CA TRP A 602 -7.84 6.61 -20.25
C TRP A 602 -7.92 7.88 -19.40
N ALA A 603 -8.15 7.76 -18.09
CA ALA A 603 -8.19 8.89 -17.17
C ALA A 603 -6.81 9.58 -17.00
N MET A 604 -5.71 8.82 -17.06
CA MET A 604 -4.34 9.37 -17.10
C MET A 604 -4.03 10.12 -18.39
N SER A 605 -4.78 9.88 -19.48
CA SER A 605 -4.58 10.57 -20.76
C SER A 605 -5.40 11.87 -20.89
N GLN A 606 -6.16 12.25 -19.85
CA GLN A 606 -6.92 13.50 -19.77
C GLN A 606 -6.03 14.64 -19.22
N ARG A 607 -6.54 15.89 -19.22
CA ARG A 607 -5.91 16.97 -18.46
C ARG A 607 -5.94 16.65 -16.96
N LEU A 608 -4.78 16.74 -16.32
CA LEU A 608 -4.58 16.49 -14.89
C LEU A 608 -3.91 17.69 -14.22
N PRO A 609 -4.17 17.96 -12.92
CA PRO A 609 -3.56 19.10 -12.23
C PRO A 609 -2.03 19.02 -12.23
N THR A 610 -1.38 20.19 -12.22
CA THR A 610 0.08 20.32 -12.27
C THR A 610 0.63 21.34 -11.27
N HIS A 611 0.12 22.58 -11.25
CA HIS A 611 0.67 23.68 -10.45
C HIS A 611 -0.34 24.84 -10.25
N GLU A 612 0.07 25.87 -9.51
CA GLU A 612 -0.71 27.08 -9.15
C GLU A 612 -1.91 26.82 -8.22
N PHE A 613 -1.73 25.90 -7.27
CA PHE A 613 -2.76 25.56 -6.29
C PHE A 613 -3.12 26.75 -5.39
N SER A 614 -4.36 27.22 -5.45
CA SER A 614 -4.85 28.37 -4.68
C SER A 614 -6.32 28.24 -4.27
N TRP A 615 -6.68 28.75 -3.09
CA TRP A 615 -8.07 28.82 -2.65
C TRP A 615 -8.78 30.00 -3.35
N SER A 616 -9.85 29.72 -4.10
CA SER A 616 -10.67 30.78 -4.69
C SER A 616 -11.52 31.46 -3.61
N GLN A 617 -11.50 32.79 -3.59
CA GLN A 617 -12.42 33.61 -2.79
C GLN A 617 -13.71 33.93 -3.55
N GLU A 618 -13.67 33.90 -4.88
CA GLU A 618 -14.81 34.20 -5.75
C GLU A 618 -15.56 32.91 -6.13
N PRO A 619 -16.90 32.98 -6.28
CA PRO A 619 -17.70 31.86 -6.78
C PRO A 619 -17.35 31.59 -8.25
N VAL A 620 -17.16 30.32 -8.58
CA VAL A 620 -16.79 29.87 -9.92
C VAL A 620 -17.99 29.24 -10.61
N ASP A 621 -18.28 29.63 -11.85
CA ASP A 621 -19.27 28.95 -12.69
C ASP A 621 -18.69 27.64 -13.26
N TYR A 622 -18.62 26.62 -12.40
CA TYR A 622 -18.08 25.29 -12.72
C TYR A 622 -18.91 24.51 -13.75
N LEU A 623 -20.11 24.97 -14.13
CA LEU A 623 -20.96 24.30 -15.11
C LEU A 623 -20.56 24.64 -16.56
N ASN A 624 -20.15 25.89 -16.79
CA ASN A 624 -19.84 26.40 -18.13
C ASN A 624 -18.34 26.30 -18.51
N ILE A 625 -17.47 25.85 -17.61
CA ILE A 625 -16.03 25.66 -17.89
C ILE A 625 -15.83 24.58 -18.97
N PRO A 626 -15.06 24.84 -20.05
CA PRO A 626 -14.68 23.83 -21.03
C PRO A 626 -13.87 22.67 -20.39
N ASP A 627 -14.12 21.44 -20.83
CA ASP A 627 -13.46 20.23 -20.29
C ASP A 627 -11.95 20.16 -20.64
N ASP A 628 -11.53 20.94 -21.64
CA ASP A 628 -10.18 21.12 -22.16
C ASP A 628 -9.45 22.37 -21.63
N SER A 629 -10.11 23.14 -20.76
CA SER A 629 -9.56 24.33 -20.07
C SER A 629 -8.20 24.05 -19.42
N ASP A 630 -7.28 25.02 -19.52
CA ASP A 630 -6.01 25.00 -18.78
C ASP A 630 -6.22 25.17 -17.27
N GLU A 631 -7.27 25.88 -16.85
CA GLU A 631 -7.65 26.03 -15.44
C GLU A 631 -8.65 24.94 -15.02
N GLY A 632 -8.45 24.36 -13.84
CA GLY A 632 -9.30 23.34 -13.24
C GLY A 632 -9.56 23.57 -11.75
N TYR A 633 -10.60 22.89 -11.24
CA TYR A 633 -11.11 23.12 -9.89
C TYR A 633 -11.47 21.82 -9.15
N ILE A 634 -11.27 21.82 -7.82
CA ILE A 634 -11.80 20.83 -6.88
C ILE A 634 -12.66 21.58 -5.86
N LEU A 635 -13.91 21.16 -5.69
CA LEU A 635 -14.91 21.86 -4.89
C LEU A 635 -15.33 21.03 -3.68
N GLU A 636 -15.62 21.69 -2.56
CA GLU A 636 -16.36 21.13 -1.44
C GLU A 636 -17.82 21.57 -1.55
N VAL A 637 -18.74 20.64 -1.78
CA VAL A 637 -20.15 20.95 -2.06
C VAL A 637 -21.12 20.13 -1.22
N ASP A 638 -22.28 20.71 -0.94
CA ASP A 638 -23.46 19.96 -0.51
C ASP A 638 -24.29 19.62 -1.76
N LEU A 639 -24.65 18.34 -1.91
CA LEU A 639 -25.42 17.81 -3.02
C LEU A 639 -26.75 17.25 -2.50
N GLU A 640 -27.85 17.84 -2.95
CA GLU A 640 -29.17 17.24 -2.85
C GLU A 640 -29.32 16.16 -3.92
N TYR A 641 -29.94 15.05 -3.55
CA TYR A 641 -30.26 13.94 -4.43
C TYR A 641 -31.79 13.83 -4.56
N PRO A 642 -32.39 14.46 -5.58
CA PRO A 642 -33.84 14.61 -5.65
C PRO A 642 -34.59 13.26 -5.70
N PRO A 643 -35.69 13.08 -4.93
CA PRO A 643 -36.45 11.83 -4.87
C PRO A 643 -36.93 11.31 -6.23
N GLU A 644 -37.22 12.21 -7.18
CA GLU A 644 -37.62 11.87 -8.54
C GLU A 644 -36.56 11.04 -9.30
N LEU A 645 -35.28 11.20 -8.96
CA LEU A 645 -34.18 10.44 -9.56
C LEU A 645 -33.96 9.07 -8.89
N HIS A 646 -34.54 8.83 -7.71
CA HIS A 646 -34.19 7.65 -6.90
C HIS A 646 -34.52 6.35 -7.63
N HIS A 647 -35.66 6.28 -8.31
CA HIS A 647 -36.03 5.10 -9.12
C HIS A 647 -35.02 4.84 -10.26
N GLN A 648 -34.69 5.89 -11.03
CA GLN A 648 -33.80 5.77 -12.19
C GLN A 648 -32.35 5.44 -11.78
N HIS A 649 -31.87 6.02 -10.67
CA HIS A 649 -30.48 5.91 -10.24
C HIS A 649 -30.22 4.80 -9.22
N ASN A 650 -31.26 4.16 -8.66
CA ASN A 650 -31.11 3.09 -7.65
C ASN A 650 -30.15 1.97 -8.05
N CYS A 651 -30.05 1.65 -9.35
CA CYS A 651 -29.16 0.59 -9.83
C CYS A 651 -27.68 1.01 -9.88
N TYR A 652 -27.34 2.29 -10.07
CA TYR A 652 -25.96 2.78 -10.08
C TYR A 652 -25.80 4.21 -9.52
N PRO A 653 -26.01 4.43 -8.20
CA PRO A 653 -26.03 5.77 -7.64
C PRO A 653 -24.75 6.60 -7.89
N LEU A 654 -24.95 7.85 -8.28
CA LEU A 654 -23.93 8.89 -8.39
C LEU A 654 -23.32 9.27 -7.01
N ALA A 655 -22.16 9.93 -7.03
CA ALA A 655 -21.47 10.47 -5.85
C ALA A 655 -21.26 9.48 -4.67
N PRO A 656 -20.62 8.31 -4.87
CA PRO A 656 -20.44 7.31 -3.83
C PRO A 656 -19.62 7.84 -2.65
N GLU A 657 -19.93 7.44 -1.42
CA GLU A 657 -19.33 7.98 -0.20
C GLU A 657 -18.69 6.91 0.69
N LYS A 658 -17.75 7.34 1.55
CA LYS A 658 -17.17 6.48 2.59
C LYS A 658 -18.04 6.57 3.84
N THR A 659 -18.93 5.62 4.03
CA THR A 659 -19.87 5.59 5.16
C THR A 659 -19.88 4.22 5.85
N THR A 660 -20.58 4.13 6.97
CA THR A 660 -20.64 2.97 7.84
C THR A 660 -22.08 2.53 7.97
N VAL A 661 -22.38 1.28 7.61
CA VAL A 661 -23.74 0.71 7.71
C VAL A 661 -23.92 0.08 9.09
N ASN A 662 -24.99 0.46 9.77
CA ASN A 662 -25.35 -0.06 11.08
C ASN A 662 -26.33 -1.24 10.94
N HIS A 663 -26.37 -2.09 11.97
CA HIS A 663 -27.26 -3.26 11.99
C HIS A 663 -28.77 -2.90 11.91
N SER A 664 -29.15 -1.66 12.23
CA SER A 664 -30.51 -1.14 12.02
C SER A 664 -30.86 -1.05 10.53
N GLU A 665 -29.93 -0.57 9.71
CA GLU A 665 -30.07 -0.27 8.27
C GLU A 665 -30.07 -1.54 7.38
N TYR A 666 -29.67 -2.69 7.91
CA TYR A 666 -29.77 -3.98 7.20
C TYR A 666 -31.23 -4.35 6.91
N SER A 667 -31.51 -4.97 5.76
CA SER A 667 -32.84 -5.51 5.48
C SER A 667 -33.22 -6.67 6.42
N ASN A 668 -34.52 -6.96 6.53
CA ASN A 668 -35.01 -8.08 7.33
C ASN A 668 -34.43 -9.40 6.82
N TYR A 669 -34.42 -9.60 5.50
CA TYR A 669 -33.75 -10.73 4.87
C TYR A 669 -32.24 -10.80 5.18
N ALA A 670 -31.50 -9.69 5.14
CA ALA A 670 -30.08 -9.69 5.49
C ALA A 670 -29.83 -10.02 6.99
N LYS A 671 -30.72 -9.57 7.88
CA LYS A 671 -30.71 -9.96 9.31
C LYS A 671 -31.00 -11.45 9.48
N GLU A 672 -31.94 -12.00 8.72
CA GLU A 672 -32.25 -13.43 8.71
C GLU A 672 -31.08 -14.28 8.20
N ILE A 673 -30.36 -13.86 7.15
CA ILE A 673 -29.13 -14.52 6.69
C ILE A 673 -28.09 -14.63 7.82
N LEU A 674 -27.89 -13.55 8.60
CA LEU A 674 -26.97 -13.58 9.74
C LEU A 674 -27.40 -14.62 10.79
N THR A 675 -28.69 -14.70 11.10
CA THR A 675 -29.25 -15.70 12.03
C THR A 675 -29.13 -17.13 11.49
N ARG A 676 -29.56 -17.39 10.25
CA ARG A 676 -29.55 -18.73 9.63
C ARG A 676 -28.14 -19.30 9.49
N LEU A 677 -27.15 -18.46 9.14
CA LEU A 677 -25.75 -18.86 8.99
C LEU A 677 -24.93 -18.76 10.29
N ASN A 678 -25.57 -18.44 11.42
CA ASN A 678 -24.92 -18.20 12.72
C ASN A 678 -23.69 -17.28 12.63
N LEU A 679 -23.80 -16.22 11.83
CA LEU A 679 -22.73 -15.26 11.60
C LEU A 679 -22.67 -14.23 12.74
N PRO A 680 -21.47 -13.92 13.29
CA PRO A 680 -21.35 -12.90 14.32
C PRO A 680 -21.81 -11.54 13.81
N LYS A 681 -22.44 -10.75 14.69
CA LYS A 681 -22.83 -9.37 14.39
C LYS A 681 -21.60 -8.57 13.93
N CYS A 682 -21.53 -8.28 12.64
CA CYS A 682 -20.40 -7.58 12.05
C CYS A 682 -20.27 -6.19 12.68
N LYS A 683 -19.08 -5.86 13.21
CA LYS A 683 -18.82 -4.49 13.69
C LYS A 683 -18.93 -3.50 12.52
N PRO A 684 -19.57 -2.33 12.74
CA PRO A 684 -19.70 -1.32 11.69
C PRO A 684 -18.32 -0.90 11.20
N SER A 685 -18.13 -0.86 9.88
CA SER A 685 -16.85 -0.50 9.25
C SER A 685 -17.04 0.40 8.04
N VAL A 686 -16.12 1.36 7.88
CA VAL A 686 -16.18 2.36 6.82
C VAL A 686 -15.96 1.71 5.45
N LYS A 687 -16.94 1.83 4.56
CA LYS A 687 -16.97 1.24 3.21
C LYS A 687 -17.32 2.31 2.18
N LEU A 688 -16.83 2.15 0.95
CA LEU A 688 -17.30 2.96 -0.18
C LEU A 688 -18.66 2.39 -0.66
N ILE A 689 -19.70 3.20 -0.55
CA ILE A 689 -21.10 2.84 -0.84
C ILE A 689 -21.69 3.88 -1.78
N PRO A 690 -22.19 3.47 -2.96
CA PRO A 690 -23.11 4.27 -3.77
C PRO A 690 -24.48 4.29 -3.08
N ASN A 691 -24.98 5.47 -2.72
CA ASN A 691 -26.30 5.66 -2.14
C ASN A 691 -26.98 6.94 -2.64
N LEU A 692 -28.30 7.01 -2.49
CA LEU A 692 -29.21 8.07 -2.93
C LEU A 692 -29.44 9.15 -1.87
N ARG A 693 -28.69 9.12 -0.75
CA ARG A 693 -28.77 10.14 0.30
C ARG A 693 -28.21 11.48 -0.18
N ASN A 694 -28.61 12.59 0.44
CA ASN A 694 -27.93 13.87 0.26
C ASN A 694 -26.47 13.75 0.73
N LYS A 695 -25.56 14.50 0.13
CA LYS A 695 -24.12 14.50 0.45
C LYS A 695 -23.73 15.83 1.05
N GLU A 696 -23.08 15.82 2.22
CA GLU A 696 -22.59 17.03 2.88
C GLU A 696 -21.06 17.15 2.75
N LYS A 697 -20.57 18.38 2.49
CA LYS A 697 -19.15 18.73 2.36
C LYS A 697 -18.38 17.73 1.49
N TYR A 698 -18.99 17.33 0.38
CA TYR A 698 -18.48 16.33 -0.55
C TYR A 698 -17.41 16.96 -1.43
N VAL A 699 -16.17 16.50 -1.27
CA VAL A 699 -15.04 16.94 -2.12
C VAL A 699 -15.13 16.26 -3.48
N ILE A 700 -15.09 17.02 -4.57
CA ILE A 700 -15.30 16.53 -5.95
C ILE A 700 -14.51 17.33 -6.98
N TYR A 701 -14.03 16.65 -8.02
CA TYR A 701 -13.41 17.27 -9.19
C TYR A 701 -14.46 17.91 -10.12
N TYR A 702 -14.21 19.11 -10.66
CA TYR A 702 -15.25 19.91 -11.33
C TYR A 702 -15.96 19.21 -12.50
N ARG A 703 -15.23 18.44 -13.33
CA ARG A 703 -15.84 17.68 -14.45
C ARG A 703 -16.87 16.65 -13.95
N ASN A 704 -16.61 16.00 -12.81
CA ASN A 704 -17.57 15.10 -12.18
C ASN A 704 -18.78 15.85 -11.62
N LEU A 705 -18.57 17.02 -11.01
CA LEU A 705 -19.67 17.85 -10.49
C LEU A 705 -20.59 18.31 -11.63
N LYS A 706 -20.01 18.86 -12.70
CA LYS A 706 -20.70 19.23 -13.95
C LYS A 706 -21.49 18.05 -14.53
N PHE A 707 -20.92 16.85 -14.53
CA PHE A 707 -21.60 15.63 -14.99
C PHE A 707 -22.76 15.23 -14.08
N TYR A 708 -22.60 15.27 -12.75
CA TYR A 708 -23.67 14.94 -11.80
C TYR A 708 -24.84 15.92 -11.86
N VAL A 709 -24.57 17.23 -12.03
CA VAL A 709 -25.62 18.25 -12.19
C VAL A 709 -26.38 18.08 -13.50
N LYS A 710 -25.69 17.71 -14.60
CA LYS A 710 -26.35 17.34 -15.87
C LYS A 710 -27.27 16.12 -15.75
N LEU A 711 -27.04 15.24 -14.79
CA LEU A 711 -27.92 14.12 -14.44
C LEU A 711 -28.93 14.45 -13.32
N GLY A 712 -29.10 15.73 -12.98
CA GLY A 712 -30.17 16.22 -12.10
C GLY A 712 -29.84 16.38 -10.62
N LEU A 713 -28.61 16.08 -10.16
CA LEU A 713 -28.23 16.41 -8.77
C LEU A 713 -28.16 17.93 -8.59
N LYS A 714 -28.66 18.44 -7.46
CA LYS A 714 -28.73 19.88 -7.18
C LYS A 714 -27.62 20.26 -6.19
N VAL A 715 -26.83 21.28 -6.52
CA VAL A 715 -25.82 21.84 -5.59
C VAL A 715 -26.53 22.84 -4.68
N THR A 716 -26.65 22.52 -3.39
CA THR A 716 -27.31 23.41 -2.42
C THR A 716 -26.35 24.40 -1.78
N LYS A 717 -25.06 24.05 -1.69
CA LYS A 717 -24.01 24.92 -1.14
C LYS A 717 -22.64 24.57 -1.70
N VAL A 718 -21.79 25.59 -1.88
CA VAL A 718 -20.35 25.44 -2.08
C VAL A 718 -19.65 25.99 -0.84
N HIS A 719 -18.75 25.22 -0.22
CA HIS A 719 -18.03 25.64 1.00
C HIS A 719 -16.62 26.16 0.67
N ARG A 720 -15.90 25.47 -0.22
CA ARG A 720 -14.51 25.79 -0.59
C ARG A 720 -14.23 25.39 -2.04
N ILE A 721 -13.33 26.11 -2.70
CA ILE A 721 -12.90 25.86 -4.08
C ILE A 721 -11.37 25.96 -4.15
N LEU A 722 -10.72 24.89 -4.60
CA LEU A 722 -9.29 24.85 -4.90
C LEU A 722 -9.09 24.95 -6.43
N LYS A 723 -8.45 26.03 -6.89
CA LYS A 723 -8.07 26.31 -8.28
C LYS A 723 -6.64 25.81 -8.57
N PHE A 724 -6.35 25.41 -9.80
CA PHE A 724 -5.03 25.00 -10.30
C PHE A 724 -4.94 25.00 -11.84
N GLN A 725 -3.73 24.94 -12.38
CA GLN A 725 -3.44 24.66 -13.79
C GLN A 725 -3.37 23.15 -14.08
N GLN A 726 -3.81 22.73 -15.27
CA GLN A 726 -3.91 21.34 -15.69
C GLN A 726 -3.52 21.09 -17.17
N SER A 727 -2.84 19.98 -17.44
CA SER A 727 -2.39 19.60 -18.78
C SER A 727 -2.39 18.09 -19.01
N GLU A 728 -2.30 17.64 -20.27
CA GLU A 728 -2.31 16.22 -20.66
C GLU A 728 -0.94 15.52 -20.46
N TRP A 729 -0.18 15.88 -19.42
CA TRP A 729 1.24 15.53 -19.28
C TRP A 729 1.57 14.02 -19.22
N LEU A 730 0.59 13.16 -18.87
CA LEU A 730 0.75 11.70 -18.88
C LEU A 730 0.41 11.05 -20.24
N LYS A 731 -0.30 11.73 -21.13
CA LYS A 731 -0.87 11.18 -22.38
C LYS A 731 0.19 10.50 -23.26
N ASN A 732 1.33 11.16 -23.48
CA ASN A 732 2.42 10.62 -24.29
C ASN A 732 3.00 9.30 -23.71
N TYR A 733 3.13 9.22 -22.38
CA TYR A 733 3.62 8.01 -21.71
C TYR A 733 2.62 6.85 -21.77
N ILE A 734 1.32 7.14 -21.56
CA ILE A 734 0.27 6.11 -21.67
C ILE A 734 0.10 5.65 -23.12
N ASN A 735 0.13 6.56 -24.10
CA ASN A 735 0.05 6.24 -25.52
C ASN A 735 1.22 5.34 -25.94
N PHE A 736 2.46 5.70 -25.58
CA PHE A 736 3.65 4.87 -25.82
C PHE A 736 3.46 3.46 -25.25
N ASN A 737 3.11 3.31 -23.96
CA ASN A 737 2.91 2.00 -23.37
C ASN A 737 1.74 1.22 -24.02
N THR A 738 0.73 1.92 -24.52
CA THR A 738 -0.44 1.29 -25.19
C THR A 738 -0.07 0.78 -26.59
N GLU A 739 0.66 1.58 -27.38
CA GLU A 739 1.23 1.16 -28.66
C GLU A 739 2.18 -0.03 -28.50
N GLN A 740 3.10 0.04 -27.53
CA GLN A 740 4.02 -1.06 -27.25
C GLN A 740 3.26 -2.32 -26.81
N ARG A 741 2.15 -2.18 -26.06
CA ARG A 741 1.23 -3.28 -25.69
C ARG A 741 0.37 -3.81 -26.84
N GLN A 742 0.20 -3.05 -27.92
CA GLN A 742 -0.42 -3.51 -29.17
C GLN A 742 0.61 -4.27 -30.03
N LYS A 743 1.82 -3.70 -30.20
CA LYS A 743 2.94 -4.27 -30.97
C LYS A 743 3.57 -5.51 -30.31
N ALA A 744 3.48 -5.61 -28.97
CA ALA A 744 3.97 -6.73 -28.17
C ALA A 744 3.46 -8.08 -28.68
N THR A 745 4.38 -9.01 -28.91
CA THR A 745 4.03 -10.36 -29.39
C THR A 745 3.70 -11.28 -28.21
N THR A 746 4.46 -11.16 -27.11
CA THR A 746 4.35 -12.05 -25.94
C THR A 746 3.39 -11.53 -24.89
N ASN A 747 2.89 -12.40 -24.00
CA ASN A 747 2.01 -11.94 -22.91
C ASN A 747 2.79 -11.24 -21.79
N PHE A 748 4.10 -11.45 -21.66
CA PHE A 748 4.95 -10.70 -20.72
C PHE A 748 5.10 -9.26 -21.16
N GLU A 749 5.42 -8.99 -22.43
CA GLU A 749 5.48 -7.63 -22.96
C GLU A 749 4.13 -6.92 -22.73
N LYS A 750 3.01 -7.59 -23.05
CA LYS A 750 1.65 -7.07 -22.84
C LYS A 750 1.31 -6.79 -21.37
N ASP A 751 1.77 -7.63 -20.45
CA ASP A 751 1.58 -7.45 -19.00
C ASP A 751 2.57 -6.43 -18.40
N LEU A 752 3.78 -6.33 -18.94
CA LEU A 752 4.81 -5.36 -18.55
C LEU A 752 4.32 -3.95 -18.84
N PHE A 753 3.92 -3.64 -20.08
CA PHE A 753 3.40 -2.31 -20.41
C PHE A 753 2.10 -1.98 -19.66
N LYS A 754 1.27 -2.99 -19.33
CA LYS A 754 0.13 -2.83 -18.41
C LYS A 754 0.59 -2.46 -16.98
N LEU A 755 1.65 -3.10 -16.49
CA LEU A 755 2.24 -2.83 -15.18
C LEU A 755 2.92 -1.45 -15.13
N LEU A 756 3.59 -1.00 -16.19
CA LEU A 756 4.19 0.34 -16.28
C LEU A 756 3.14 1.43 -16.06
N ASN A 757 1.97 1.32 -16.71
CA ASN A 757 0.83 2.23 -16.49
C ASN A 757 0.31 2.17 -15.05
N ASN A 758 0.01 0.97 -14.54
CA ASN A 758 -0.54 0.79 -13.20
C ASN A 758 0.41 1.24 -12.06
N ALA A 759 1.72 1.08 -12.26
CA ALA A 759 2.73 1.49 -11.29
C ALA A 759 2.80 3.02 -11.13
N VAL A 760 2.57 3.77 -12.21
CA VAL A 760 2.53 5.25 -12.17
C VAL A 760 1.38 5.74 -11.30
N PHE A 761 0.16 5.26 -11.56
CA PHE A 761 -1.01 5.55 -10.72
C PHE A 761 -0.77 5.17 -9.25
N GLY A 762 -0.26 3.96 -8.98
CA GLY A 762 0.04 3.49 -7.63
C GLY A 762 1.06 4.34 -6.86
N LYS A 763 1.98 5.04 -7.55
CA LYS A 763 2.95 5.95 -6.92
C LYS A 763 2.36 7.31 -6.53
N THR A 764 1.40 7.84 -7.28
CA THR A 764 0.72 9.10 -6.92
C THR A 764 -0.13 8.96 -5.64
N MET A 765 -0.66 7.75 -5.39
CA MET A 765 -1.56 7.41 -4.28
C MET A 765 -0.87 6.76 -3.06
N GLU A 766 0.46 6.86 -2.96
CA GLU A 766 1.21 6.21 -1.89
C GLU A 766 0.98 6.85 -0.52
N ASN A 767 0.21 6.18 0.36
CA ASN A 767 -0.06 6.66 1.72
C ASN A 767 1.21 6.60 2.61
N LEU A 768 1.74 7.77 2.95
CA LEU A 768 2.96 7.90 3.77
C LEU A 768 2.69 7.83 5.29
N ARG A 769 1.44 8.03 5.75
CA ARG A 769 1.03 8.03 7.16
C ARG A 769 1.10 6.64 7.81
N ASN A 770 0.90 5.58 7.02
CA ASN A 770 0.93 4.19 7.49
C ASN A 770 2.35 3.60 7.62
N ARG A 771 3.40 4.34 7.25
CA ARG A 771 4.79 3.88 7.35
C ARG A 771 5.29 3.98 8.80
N VAL A 772 5.61 2.83 9.39
CA VAL A 772 6.26 2.73 10.72
C VAL A 772 7.77 3.00 10.64
N ASN A 773 8.37 3.43 11.75
CA ASN A 773 9.82 3.41 11.92
C ASN A 773 10.18 2.17 12.74
N ILE A 774 11.12 1.36 12.24
CA ILE A 774 11.65 0.20 12.95
C ILE A 774 13.18 0.27 12.91
N ASP A 775 13.79 0.20 14.09
CA ASP A 775 15.22 0.01 14.26
C ASP A 775 15.48 -1.49 14.50
N LEU A 776 16.30 -2.13 13.65
CA LEU A 776 16.87 -3.44 13.93
C LEU A 776 18.14 -3.27 14.78
N VAL A 777 18.22 -3.99 15.89
CA VAL A 777 19.22 -3.76 16.95
C VAL A 777 19.88 -5.06 17.37
N THR A 778 21.21 -5.09 17.25
CA THR A 778 22.11 -6.17 17.69
C THR A 778 22.91 -5.82 18.96
N GLU A 779 23.06 -4.52 19.25
CA GLU A 779 23.81 -4.02 20.41
C GLU A 779 22.91 -3.66 21.60
N GLU A 780 23.23 -4.19 22.79
CA GLU A 780 22.50 -3.90 24.03
C GLU A 780 22.48 -2.39 24.37
N LYS A 781 23.61 -1.68 24.21
CA LYS A 781 23.71 -0.23 24.46
C LYS A 781 22.76 0.58 23.57
N ARG A 782 22.67 0.23 22.28
CA ARG A 782 21.74 0.85 21.34
C ARG A 782 20.29 0.46 21.67
N GLY A 783 20.04 -0.78 22.09
CA GLY A 783 18.74 -1.27 22.53
C GLY A 783 18.19 -0.49 23.72
N LYS A 784 18.98 -0.40 24.81
CA LYS A 784 18.65 0.40 26.01
C LYS A 784 18.32 1.85 25.63
N LYS A 785 19.14 2.49 24.78
CA LYS A 785 18.91 3.87 24.30
C LYS A 785 17.61 4.02 23.49
N LEU A 786 17.23 3.02 22.69
CA LEU A 786 16.01 3.06 21.87
C LEU A 786 14.75 2.79 22.69
N VAL A 787 14.79 1.86 23.66
CA VAL A 787 13.71 1.63 24.62
C VAL A 787 13.53 2.80 25.58
N ALA A 788 14.62 3.50 25.92
CA ALA A 788 14.62 4.74 26.69
C ALA A 788 14.09 5.97 25.91
N SER A 789 13.96 5.89 24.58
CA SER A 789 13.46 7.01 23.77
C SER A 789 11.97 7.24 24.06
N PRO A 790 11.52 8.49 24.24
CA PRO A 790 10.09 8.77 24.44
C PRO A 790 9.23 8.51 23.19
N THR A 791 9.85 8.05 22.09
CA THR A 791 9.20 7.64 20.83
C THR A 791 9.02 6.13 20.70
N PHE A 792 9.47 5.35 21.70
CA PHE A 792 9.33 3.89 21.75
C PHE A 792 7.85 3.47 21.82
N GLU A 793 7.45 2.52 20.97
CA GLU A 793 6.08 1.98 20.91
C GLU A 793 6.03 0.52 21.39
N SER A 794 6.93 -0.32 20.85
CA SER A 794 7.05 -1.74 21.21
C SER A 794 8.40 -2.31 20.76
N PHE A 795 8.73 -3.52 21.18
CA PHE A 795 9.79 -4.32 20.56
C PHE A 795 9.34 -5.76 20.34
N GLN A 796 9.97 -6.41 19.37
CA GLN A 796 9.83 -7.84 19.07
C GLN A 796 11.23 -8.44 19.01
N ILE A 797 11.49 -9.46 19.83
CA ILE A 797 12.71 -10.27 19.73
C ILE A 797 12.54 -11.16 18.48
N ILE A 798 13.54 -11.13 17.59
CA ILE A 798 13.58 -11.95 16.37
C ILE A 798 14.48 -13.16 16.61
N THR A 799 15.65 -12.93 17.21
CA THR A 799 16.57 -13.94 17.75
C THR A 799 17.21 -13.40 19.02
N GLU A 800 17.94 -14.24 19.76
CA GLU A 800 18.70 -13.83 20.95
C GLU A 800 19.63 -12.64 20.67
N ASP A 801 20.21 -12.58 19.46
CA ASP A 801 21.11 -11.52 18.99
C ASP A 801 20.41 -10.37 18.24
N LEU A 802 19.09 -10.41 18.01
CA LEU A 802 18.40 -9.41 17.18
C LEU A 802 17.02 -9.02 17.72
N VAL A 803 16.87 -7.72 18.02
CA VAL A 803 15.61 -7.11 18.45
C VAL A 803 15.14 -6.06 17.44
N SER A 804 13.89 -6.17 17.01
CA SER A 804 13.17 -5.14 16.26
C SER A 804 12.50 -4.17 17.23
N VAL A 805 12.94 -2.91 17.26
CA VAL A 805 12.32 -1.86 18.08
C VAL A 805 11.44 -0.97 17.20
N GLN A 806 10.13 -0.98 17.45
CA GLN A 806 9.17 -0.11 16.76
C GLN A 806 9.07 1.24 17.47
N ARG A 807 9.07 2.31 16.66
CA ARG A 807 9.00 3.68 17.15
C ARG A 807 7.93 4.48 16.42
N HIS A 808 7.28 5.37 17.15
CA HIS A 808 6.45 6.41 16.58
C HIS A 808 7.27 7.34 15.69
N LYS A 809 6.71 7.67 14.53
CA LYS A 809 7.35 8.51 13.53
C LYS A 809 7.16 9.98 13.90
N THR A 810 8.21 10.61 14.44
CA THR A 810 8.17 11.99 14.98
C THR A 810 7.87 13.08 13.94
N SER A 811 8.26 12.85 12.68
CA SER A 811 8.06 13.78 11.57
C SER A 811 7.64 13.05 10.31
N LEU A 812 6.62 13.56 9.63
CA LEU A 812 6.13 13.06 8.34
C LEU A 812 6.34 14.11 7.25
N PHE A 813 7.00 13.71 6.16
CA PHE A 813 7.19 14.55 4.97
C PHE A 813 6.22 14.08 3.88
N LEU A 814 5.25 14.92 3.53
CA LEU A 814 4.18 14.61 2.58
C LEU A 814 4.60 14.99 1.15
N ASN A 815 5.40 14.13 0.51
CA ASN A 815 6.00 14.41 -0.80
C ASN A 815 5.43 13.55 -1.94
N ARG A 816 4.10 13.45 -2.05
CA ARG A 816 3.41 12.77 -3.15
C ARG A 816 2.36 13.71 -3.78
N PRO A 817 2.24 13.75 -5.12
CA PRO A 817 1.23 14.55 -5.80
C PRO A 817 -0.13 13.84 -5.74
N ILE A 818 -0.72 13.76 -4.54
CA ILE A 818 -1.95 13.01 -4.28
C ILE A 818 -3.17 13.52 -5.08
N TYR A 819 -3.14 14.79 -5.50
CA TYR A 819 -4.15 15.39 -6.36
C TYR A 819 -4.22 14.74 -7.74
N VAL A 820 -3.11 14.18 -8.25
CA VAL A 820 -3.07 13.47 -9.54
C VAL A 820 -3.91 12.20 -9.44
N GLY A 821 -3.62 11.37 -8.44
CA GLY A 821 -4.35 10.12 -8.24
C GLY A 821 -5.79 10.32 -7.77
N PHE A 822 -6.08 11.39 -7.02
CA PHE A 822 -7.46 11.85 -6.77
C PHE A 822 -8.19 12.17 -8.08
N SER A 823 -7.58 12.98 -8.96
CA SER A 823 -8.21 13.41 -10.22
C SER A 823 -8.43 12.23 -11.17
N ILE A 824 -7.44 11.32 -11.30
CA ILE A 824 -7.59 10.06 -12.06
C ILE A 824 -8.75 9.22 -11.51
N LEU A 825 -8.88 9.10 -10.19
CA LEU A 825 -9.95 8.35 -9.55
C LEU A 825 -11.33 8.96 -9.80
N ASP A 826 -11.48 10.28 -9.83
CA ASP A 826 -12.77 10.91 -10.11
C ASP A 826 -13.07 10.92 -11.62
N ILE A 827 -12.15 11.37 -12.47
CA ILE A 827 -12.29 11.36 -13.94
C ILE A 827 -12.66 9.97 -14.46
N SER A 828 -12.04 8.90 -13.96
CA SER A 828 -12.37 7.53 -14.37
C SER A 828 -13.84 7.14 -14.10
N LYS A 829 -14.49 7.68 -13.07
CA LYS A 829 -15.93 7.45 -12.84
C LYS A 829 -16.80 8.06 -13.94
N ILE A 830 -16.36 9.15 -14.59
CA ILE A 830 -17.13 9.80 -15.65
C ILE A 830 -17.37 8.81 -16.80
N LEU A 831 -16.34 8.09 -17.26
CA LEU A 831 -16.49 7.13 -18.37
C LEU A 831 -17.53 6.04 -18.05
N MET A 832 -17.48 5.47 -16.84
CA MET A 832 -18.39 4.41 -16.42
C MET A 832 -19.83 4.91 -16.27
N TYR A 833 -20.02 6.11 -15.72
CA TYR A 833 -21.34 6.73 -15.60
C TYR A 833 -21.89 7.23 -16.93
N ASP A 834 -21.04 7.72 -17.85
CA ASP A 834 -21.44 8.15 -19.19
C ASP A 834 -21.93 6.96 -20.01
N PHE A 835 -21.20 5.85 -20.02
CA PHE A 835 -21.65 4.62 -20.67
C PHE A 835 -22.97 4.10 -20.07
N HIS A 836 -23.15 4.17 -18.75
CA HIS A 836 -24.41 3.76 -18.10
C HIS A 836 -25.58 4.69 -18.42
N TYR A 837 -25.45 5.99 -18.13
CA TYR A 837 -26.57 6.94 -18.17
C TYR A 837 -26.81 7.56 -19.55
N ASN A 838 -25.76 7.83 -20.32
CA ASN A 838 -25.87 8.49 -21.63
C ASN A 838 -25.98 7.51 -22.80
N PHE A 839 -25.54 6.26 -22.64
CA PHE A 839 -25.74 5.18 -23.62
C PHE A 839 -26.78 4.16 -23.12
N ILE A 840 -26.45 3.26 -22.20
CA ILE A 840 -27.30 2.11 -21.85
C ILE A 840 -28.73 2.52 -21.42
N LYS A 841 -28.87 3.49 -20.52
CA LYS A 841 -30.18 3.98 -20.07
C LYS A 841 -30.97 4.74 -21.14
N LYS A 842 -30.34 5.24 -22.22
CA LYS A 842 -31.07 5.85 -23.36
C LYS A 842 -31.48 4.82 -24.39
N THR A 843 -30.61 3.87 -24.72
CA THR A 843 -30.88 2.82 -25.72
C THR A 843 -31.91 1.81 -25.21
N TYR A 844 -31.79 1.37 -23.95
CA TYR A 844 -32.59 0.27 -23.40
C TYR A 844 -33.57 0.69 -22.30
N ASP A 845 -33.35 1.83 -21.65
CA ASP A 845 -34.10 2.29 -20.47
C ASP A 845 -34.33 1.19 -19.43
N ASN A 846 -35.57 0.72 -19.23
CA ASN A 846 -35.93 -0.28 -18.22
C ASN A 846 -35.72 -1.72 -18.73
N ARG A 847 -35.41 -1.91 -20.02
CA ARG A 847 -35.07 -3.19 -20.61
C ARG A 847 -33.65 -3.65 -20.26
N ALA A 848 -32.78 -2.76 -19.79
CA ALA A 848 -31.44 -3.09 -19.31
C ALA A 848 -31.35 -2.99 -17.78
N LYS A 849 -31.05 -4.11 -17.13
CA LYS A 849 -30.88 -4.23 -15.69
C LYS A 849 -29.41 -4.46 -15.36
N LEU A 850 -28.79 -3.53 -14.62
CA LEU A 850 -27.43 -3.72 -14.14
C LEU A 850 -27.40 -4.86 -13.13
N LEU A 851 -26.55 -5.87 -13.36
CA LEU A 851 -26.32 -7.01 -12.48
C LEU A 851 -25.24 -6.71 -11.46
N PHE A 852 -24.07 -6.25 -11.94
CA PHE A 852 -22.98 -5.79 -11.07
C PHE A 852 -22.08 -4.75 -11.75
N THR A 853 -21.29 -4.10 -10.90
CA THR A 853 -20.11 -3.34 -11.31
C THR A 853 -18.92 -3.71 -10.44
N ASP A 854 -17.73 -3.78 -11.02
CA ASP A 854 -16.48 -3.81 -10.28
C ASP A 854 -15.41 -2.94 -10.96
N THR A 855 -15.29 -1.70 -10.49
CA THR A 855 -14.26 -0.72 -10.86
C THR A 855 -14.33 -0.26 -12.33
N ASP A 856 -13.85 -1.09 -13.24
CA ASP A 856 -13.74 -0.90 -14.69
C ASP A 856 -14.76 -1.70 -15.49
N SER A 857 -15.51 -2.61 -14.83
CA SER A 857 -16.47 -3.49 -15.50
C SER A 857 -17.94 -3.23 -15.11
N LEU A 858 -18.84 -3.47 -16.07
CA LEU A 858 -20.30 -3.41 -15.96
C LEU A 858 -20.92 -4.66 -16.59
N CYS A 859 -21.82 -5.33 -15.87
CA CYS A 859 -22.54 -6.50 -16.38
C CYS A 859 -24.06 -6.24 -16.36
N TYR A 860 -24.74 -6.52 -17.48
CA TYR A 860 -26.15 -6.22 -17.69
C TYR A 860 -26.94 -7.46 -18.11
N HIS A 861 -28.22 -7.49 -17.73
CA HIS A 861 -29.25 -8.32 -18.36
C HIS A 861 -30.12 -7.40 -19.21
N ILE A 862 -30.19 -7.66 -20.52
CA ILE A 862 -30.76 -6.77 -21.53
C ILE A 862 -31.86 -7.49 -22.30
N HIS A 863 -33.06 -6.92 -22.35
CA HIS A 863 -34.16 -7.37 -23.22
C HIS A 863 -34.17 -6.56 -24.53
N THR A 864 -33.86 -7.20 -25.64
CA THR A 864 -33.79 -6.62 -26.99
C THR A 864 -34.03 -7.74 -28.01
N GLU A 865 -34.22 -7.43 -29.30
CA GLU A 865 -34.37 -8.47 -30.32
C GLU A 865 -33.03 -9.16 -30.59
N ASP A 866 -31.98 -8.37 -30.87
CA ASP A 866 -30.61 -8.83 -31.11
C ASP A 866 -29.58 -7.81 -30.57
N VAL A 867 -28.94 -8.15 -29.45
CA VAL A 867 -27.92 -7.30 -28.83
C VAL A 867 -26.64 -7.21 -29.67
N TYR A 868 -26.38 -8.17 -30.54
CA TYR A 868 -25.20 -8.15 -31.40
C TYR A 868 -25.36 -7.11 -32.52
N LYS A 869 -26.56 -7.00 -33.09
CA LYS A 869 -26.94 -5.89 -33.98
C LYS A 869 -26.84 -4.53 -33.28
N ASP A 870 -27.38 -4.41 -32.07
CA ASP A 870 -27.26 -3.19 -31.26
C ASP A 870 -25.80 -2.78 -30.99
N ILE A 871 -24.87 -3.74 -30.86
CA ILE A 871 -23.42 -3.49 -30.73
C ILE A 871 -22.80 -3.04 -32.07
N SER A 872 -23.22 -3.62 -33.20
CA SER A 872 -22.70 -3.25 -34.53
C SER A 872 -23.08 -1.83 -34.97
N GLU A 873 -24.27 -1.37 -34.61
CA GLU A 873 -24.76 -0.01 -34.89
C GLU A 873 -24.01 1.04 -34.05
N HIS A 874 -23.37 0.61 -32.95
CA HIS A 874 -22.57 1.43 -32.03
C HIS A 874 -21.12 0.94 -31.91
N ALA A 875 -20.57 0.41 -33.00
CA ALA A 875 -19.23 -0.19 -33.02
C ALA A 875 -18.12 0.78 -32.55
N GLU A 876 -18.34 2.09 -32.63
CA GLU A 876 -17.43 3.11 -32.10
C GLU A 876 -17.25 3.06 -30.58
N LEU A 877 -18.18 2.50 -29.80
CA LEU A 877 -18.09 2.40 -28.34
C LEU A 877 -17.38 1.14 -27.85
N PHE A 878 -17.37 0.08 -28.67
CA PHE A 878 -16.97 -1.27 -28.26
C PHE A 878 -15.60 -1.71 -28.80
N ASP A 879 -14.88 -2.50 -28.01
CA ASP A 879 -13.72 -3.27 -28.48
C ASP A 879 -14.13 -4.75 -28.61
N THR A 880 -14.31 -5.18 -29.86
CA THR A 880 -14.66 -6.54 -30.24
C THR A 880 -13.47 -7.30 -30.86
N ALA A 881 -12.24 -6.79 -30.72
CA ALA A 881 -11.05 -7.40 -31.31
C ALA A 881 -10.63 -8.73 -30.67
N ASN A 882 -11.28 -9.13 -29.56
CA ASN A 882 -11.10 -10.42 -28.89
C ASN A 882 -12.13 -11.47 -29.29
N TYR A 883 -13.11 -11.16 -30.14
CA TYR A 883 -14.04 -12.15 -30.68
C TYR A 883 -13.32 -13.14 -31.63
N PRO A 884 -13.89 -14.32 -31.89
CA PRO A 884 -13.36 -15.24 -32.90
C PRO A 884 -13.31 -14.56 -34.30
N PRO A 885 -12.27 -14.78 -35.12
CA PRO A 885 -12.13 -14.10 -36.43
C PRO A 885 -13.26 -14.37 -37.44
N ASN A 886 -14.05 -15.41 -37.21
CA ASN A 886 -15.24 -15.79 -37.99
C ASN A 886 -16.55 -15.23 -37.44
N HIS A 887 -16.52 -14.46 -36.34
CA HIS A 887 -17.70 -13.84 -35.73
C HIS A 887 -18.04 -12.50 -36.42
N LEU A 888 -19.32 -12.23 -36.68
CA LEU A 888 -19.79 -11.03 -37.39
C LEU A 888 -19.25 -9.70 -36.81
N LEU A 889 -19.16 -9.63 -35.48
CA LEU A 889 -18.67 -8.44 -34.78
C LEU A 889 -17.14 -8.32 -34.67
N PHE A 890 -16.35 -9.28 -35.17
CA PHE A 890 -14.89 -9.23 -35.03
C PHE A 890 -14.31 -8.01 -35.77
N ASN A 891 -13.72 -7.08 -35.02
CA ASN A 891 -13.19 -5.85 -35.60
C ASN A 891 -11.93 -5.37 -34.87
N LEU A 892 -10.88 -5.03 -35.64
CA LEU A 892 -9.55 -4.69 -35.11
C LEU A 892 -9.28 -3.21 -34.74
N PRO A 893 -9.93 -2.17 -35.32
CA PRO A 893 -9.60 -0.76 -35.06
C PRO A 893 -9.68 -0.33 -33.59
N ASN A 894 -10.58 -0.92 -32.80
CA ASN A 894 -10.76 -0.59 -31.37
C ASN A 894 -9.90 -1.44 -30.41
N ASN A 895 -9.05 -2.34 -30.92
CA ASN A 895 -8.23 -3.27 -30.13
C ASN A 895 -7.38 -2.55 -29.06
N LYS A 896 -7.76 -2.70 -27.79
CA LYS A 896 -7.15 -2.05 -26.62
C LYS A 896 -7.18 -0.51 -26.66
N VAL A 897 -8.00 0.11 -27.51
CA VAL A 897 -8.15 1.57 -27.54
C VAL A 897 -8.71 2.05 -26.20
N LEU A 898 -8.08 3.08 -25.63
CA LEU A 898 -8.35 3.55 -24.27
C LEU A 898 -9.81 3.95 -24.10
N GLY A 899 -10.46 3.38 -23.07
CA GLY A 899 -11.83 3.71 -22.70
C GLY A 899 -12.93 3.12 -23.58
N LYS A 900 -12.60 2.29 -24.59
CA LYS A 900 -13.61 1.46 -25.29
C LYS A 900 -14.07 0.32 -24.39
N MET A 901 -15.33 -0.07 -24.53
CA MET A 901 -15.92 -1.15 -23.74
C MET A 901 -15.67 -2.49 -24.41
N LYS A 902 -14.78 -3.31 -23.85
CA LYS A 902 -14.44 -4.63 -24.38
C LYS A 902 -15.37 -5.68 -23.79
N ASP A 903 -15.86 -6.62 -24.59
CA ASP A 903 -16.55 -7.80 -24.07
C ASP A 903 -15.58 -8.71 -23.31
N GLU A 904 -15.88 -9.00 -22.05
CA GLU A 904 -15.09 -9.88 -21.17
C GLU A 904 -15.45 -11.37 -21.34
N LEU A 905 -16.44 -11.70 -22.16
CA LEU A 905 -16.79 -13.07 -22.57
C LEU A 905 -16.19 -13.46 -23.93
N SER A 906 -15.66 -12.50 -24.69
CA SER A 906 -15.01 -12.71 -26.00
C SER A 906 -15.94 -13.32 -27.05
N GLY A 907 -17.20 -12.89 -27.06
CA GLY A 907 -18.27 -13.39 -27.92
C GLY A 907 -18.95 -14.67 -27.43
N ASP A 908 -18.50 -15.27 -26.31
CA ASP A 908 -19.18 -16.43 -25.74
C ASP A 908 -20.48 -16.05 -25.02
N ILE A 909 -21.47 -16.93 -25.09
CA ILE A 909 -22.86 -16.60 -24.78
C ILE A 909 -23.17 -16.97 -23.34
N ALA A 910 -23.39 -15.95 -22.50
CA ALA A 910 -23.80 -16.14 -21.11
C ALA A 910 -25.24 -16.65 -21.01
N SER A 911 -25.44 -17.71 -20.22
CA SER A 911 -26.73 -18.31 -19.91
C SER A 911 -27.24 -17.88 -18.53
N GLU A 912 -26.38 -17.86 -17.51
CA GLU A 912 -26.76 -17.52 -16.14
C GLU A 912 -25.72 -16.63 -15.43
N PHE A 913 -26.21 -15.76 -14.54
CA PHE A 913 -25.42 -14.95 -13.63
C PHE A 913 -25.85 -15.17 -12.18
N VAL A 914 -24.89 -15.27 -11.26
CA VAL A 914 -25.13 -15.24 -9.81
C VAL A 914 -24.16 -14.27 -9.12
N GLY A 915 -24.68 -13.28 -8.39
CA GLY A 915 -23.92 -12.30 -7.62
C GLY A 915 -24.27 -12.36 -6.13
N LEU A 916 -23.34 -12.83 -5.30
CA LEU A 916 -23.56 -12.96 -3.86
C LEU A 916 -23.34 -11.64 -3.13
N LYS A 917 -22.22 -10.97 -3.40
CA LYS A 917 -21.83 -9.66 -2.85
C LYS A 917 -20.70 -9.03 -3.66
N ALA A 918 -20.34 -7.78 -3.38
CA ALA A 918 -19.25 -7.09 -4.07
C ALA A 918 -17.95 -7.94 -4.14
N LYS A 919 -17.45 -8.18 -5.37
CA LYS A 919 -16.29 -9.05 -5.68
C LYS A 919 -16.50 -10.54 -5.32
N MET A 920 -17.74 -11.01 -5.36
CA MET A 920 -18.12 -12.43 -5.21
C MET A 920 -19.31 -12.77 -6.13
N TYR A 921 -19.02 -13.28 -7.32
CA TYR A 921 -19.99 -13.59 -8.37
C TYR A 921 -19.50 -14.70 -9.32
N SER A 922 -20.43 -15.27 -10.08
CA SER A 922 -20.18 -16.27 -11.13
C SER A 922 -21.02 -15.97 -12.37
N LEU A 923 -20.44 -16.17 -13.56
CA LEU A 923 -21.09 -16.17 -14.87
C LEU A 923 -20.92 -17.55 -15.51
N LYS A 924 -21.98 -18.09 -16.08
CA LYS A 924 -21.98 -19.35 -16.84
C LYS A 924 -22.21 -19.04 -18.31
N THR A 925 -21.34 -19.53 -19.19
CA THR A 925 -21.50 -19.41 -20.64
C THR A 925 -21.78 -20.78 -21.27
N LEU A 926 -21.88 -20.85 -22.60
CA LEU A 926 -21.95 -22.12 -23.33
C LEU A 926 -20.71 -22.99 -23.11
N HIS A 927 -19.52 -22.38 -23.06
CA HIS A 927 -18.26 -23.12 -23.10
C HIS A 927 -17.46 -23.11 -21.78
N PHE A 928 -17.71 -22.16 -20.86
CA PHE A 928 -16.95 -22.07 -19.61
C PHE A 928 -17.72 -21.39 -18.46
N GLU A 929 -17.12 -21.43 -17.27
CA GLU A 929 -17.57 -20.65 -16.10
C GLU A 929 -16.54 -19.60 -15.69
N LYS A 930 -17.01 -18.40 -15.38
CA LYS A 930 -16.18 -17.27 -14.94
C LYS A 930 -16.55 -16.89 -13.51
N GLN A 931 -15.70 -17.32 -12.59
CA GLN A 931 -15.95 -17.22 -11.14
C GLN A 931 -14.98 -16.24 -10.47
N THR A 932 -15.50 -15.46 -9.54
CA THR A 932 -14.74 -14.54 -8.70
C THR A 932 -15.20 -14.67 -7.25
N ALA A 933 -14.28 -14.92 -6.32
CA ALA A 933 -14.52 -14.80 -4.88
C ALA A 933 -13.31 -14.17 -4.20
N LYS A 934 -13.46 -12.94 -3.69
CA LYS A 934 -12.39 -12.21 -3.03
C LYS A 934 -11.85 -12.96 -1.80
N GLY A 935 -10.60 -13.42 -1.90
CA GLY A 935 -9.88 -14.07 -0.80
C GLY A 935 -9.98 -15.60 -0.78
N VAL A 936 -10.48 -16.22 -1.86
CA VAL A 936 -10.27 -17.64 -2.16
C VAL A 936 -9.20 -17.73 -3.27
N PRO A 937 -8.23 -18.67 -3.23
CA PRO A 937 -7.27 -18.85 -4.32
C PRO A 937 -7.95 -19.22 -5.65
N LYS A 938 -7.41 -18.73 -6.78
CA LYS A 938 -7.96 -19.01 -8.12
C LYS A 938 -7.93 -20.49 -8.50
N SER A 939 -6.97 -21.26 -7.99
CA SER A 939 -6.89 -22.72 -8.18
C SER A 939 -8.09 -23.41 -7.55
N VAL A 940 -8.32 -23.16 -6.25
CA VAL A 940 -9.46 -23.70 -5.48
C VAL A 940 -10.80 -23.37 -6.12
N LEU A 941 -10.98 -22.13 -6.61
CA LEU A 941 -12.20 -21.75 -7.33
C LEU A 941 -12.40 -22.63 -8.58
N LYS A 942 -11.39 -22.73 -9.45
CA LYS A 942 -11.48 -23.51 -10.69
C LYS A 942 -11.70 -25.02 -10.50
N SER A 943 -11.20 -25.61 -9.42
CA SER A 943 -11.23 -27.08 -9.24
C SER A 943 -12.30 -27.60 -8.29
N ARG A 944 -12.88 -26.75 -7.42
CA ARG A 944 -13.80 -27.19 -6.36
C ARG A 944 -15.09 -26.39 -6.23
N VAL A 945 -15.17 -25.22 -6.85
CA VAL A 945 -16.38 -24.39 -6.80
C VAL A 945 -16.97 -24.34 -8.20
N SER A 946 -18.28 -24.54 -8.32
CA SER A 946 -19.05 -24.44 -9.56
C SER A 946 -20.00 -23.24 -9.55
N HIS A 947 -20.54 -22.83 -10.69
CA HIS A 947 -21.62 -21.85 -10.77
C HIS A 947 -22.85 -22.30 -9.97
N ASN A 948 -23.10 -23.61 -9.91
CA ASN A 948 -24.20 -24.18 -9.12
C ASN A 948 -24.01 -23.93 -7.61
N ASP A 949 -22.77 -23.91 -7.11
CA ASP A 949 -22.50 -23.62 -5.69
C ASP A 949 -22.79 -22.15 -5.35
N TYR A 950 -22.53 -21.22 -6.27
CA TYR A 950 -22.99 -19.83 -6.12
C TYR A 950 -24.53 -19.76 -6.11
N LYS A 951 -25.19 -20.48 -7.03
CA LYS A 951 -26.66 -20.51 -7.15
C LYS A 951 -27.32 -21.10 -5.88
N ASN A 952 -26.80 -22.22 -5.38
CA ASN A 952 -27.23 -22.84 -4.11
C ASN A 952 -26.95 -21.93 -2.91
N CYS A 953 -25.78 -21.28 -2.87
CA CYS A 953 -25.43 -20.32 -1.82
C CYS A 953 -26.41 -19.15 -1.75
N LEU A 954 -26.86 -18.64 -2.91
CA LEU A 954 -27.86 -17.59 -3.02
C LEU A 954 -29.26 -18.07 -2.59
N LEU A 955 -29.78 -19.11 -3.26
CA LEU A 955 -31.19 -19.52 -3.14
C LEU A 955 -31.49 -20.27 -1.85
N ASN A 956 -30.57 -21.14 -1.40
CA ASN A 956 -30.78 -21.98 -0.20
C ASN A 956 -30.22 -21.34 1.07
N VAL A 957 -29.57 -20.16 0.97
CA VAL A 957 -28.90 -19.45 2.07
C VAL A 957 -27.89 -20.35 2.80
N GLN A 958 -26.99 -20.96 2.04
CA GLN A 958 -25.93 -21.85 2.57
C GLN A 958 -24.54 -21.26 2.31
N GLY A 959 -23.69 -21.24 3.33
CA GLY A 959 -22.29 -20.85 3.18
C GLY A 959 -21.40 -22.07 2.92
N THR A 960 -20.68 -22.09 1.80
CA THR A 960 -19.68 -23.14 1.52
C THR A 960 -18.38 -22.85 2.26
N ARG A 961 -17.62 -23.89 2.60
CA ARG A 961 -16.29 -23.80 3.23
C ARG A 961 -15.30 -24.59 2.41
N GLU A 962 -14.13 -23.99 2.15
CA GLU A 962 -13.03 -24.64 1.46
C GLU A 962 -11.78 -24.70 2.33
N SER A 963 -11.05 -25.82 2.20
CA SER A 963 -9.74 -25.99 2.83
C SER A 963 -8.60 -25.91 1.81
N PHE A 964 -7.61 -25.07 2.08
CA PHE A 964 -6.44 -24.89 1.22
C PHE A 964 -5.19 -24.54 2.03
N LYS A 965 -4.02 -24.91 1.49
CA LYS A 965 -2.72 -24.56 2.08
C LYS A 965 -2.26 -23.18 1.62
N THR A 966 -1.63 -22.43 2.53
CA THR A 966 -0.96 -21.16 2.22
C THR A 966 0.30 -20.99 3.07
N ILE A 967 1.32 -20.34 2.53
CA ILE A 967 2.52 -19.97 3.29
C ILE A 967 2.23 -18.72 4.12
N THR A 968 2.68 -18.71 5.37
CA THR A 968 2.56 -17.59 6.30
C THR A 968 3.85 -17.42 7.12
N SER A 969 4.09 -16.20 7.61
CA SER A 969 5.16 -15.89 8.56
C SER A 969 4.57 -15.68 9.96
N SER A 970 5.31 -16.11 10.97
CA SER A 970 5.10 -15.71 12.37
C SER A 970 6.46 -15.61 13.06
N HIS A 971 6.82 -14.45 13.61
CA HIS A 971 8.11 -14.21 14.26
C HIS A 971 9.32 -14.50 13.35
N HIS A 972 9.19 -14.21 12.04
CA HIS A 972 10.15 -14.58 10.99
C HIS A 972 10.35 -16.08 10.75
N VAL A 973 9.61 -16.95 11.44
CA VAL A 973 9.53 -18.37 11.10
C VAL A 973 8.50 -18.56 9.99
N LEU A 974 8.93 -19.13 8.86
CA LEU A 974 8.08 -19.48 7.72
C LEU A 974 7.38 -20.82 7.95
N LYS A 975 6.07 -20.84 7.71
CA LYS A 975 5.19 -21.98 7.97
C LYS A 975 4.17 -22.16 6.84
N THR A 976 4.00 -23.39 6.38
CA THR A 976 2.82 -23.77 5.60
C THR A 976 1.67 -24.04 6.57
N VAL A 977 0.55 -23.34 6.37
CA VAL A 977 -0.66 -23.53 7.17
C VAL A 977 -1.81 -23.99 6.29
N GLN A 978 -2.61 -24.93 6.80
CA GLN A 978 -3.86 -25.34 6.19
C GLN A 978 -4.99 -24.51 6.79
N GLN A 979 -5.71 -23.78 5.95
CA GLN A 979 -6.79 -22.88 6.35
C GLN A 979 -8.13 -23.48 5.90
N ASN A 980 -9.10 -23.61 6.83
CA ASN A 980 -10.50 -23.87 6.50
C ASN A 980 -11.29 -22.56 6.59
N LYS A 981 -11.96 -22.16 5.50
CA LYS A 981 -12.50 -20.80 5.36
C LYS A 981 -13.81 -20.80 4.58
N ILE A 982 -14.75 -19.93 4.98
CA ILE A 982 -15.98 -19.68 4.21
C ILE A 982 -15.59 -19.15 2.82
N SER A 983 -15.92 -19.93 1.78
CA SER A 983 -15.59 -19.63 0.37
C SER A 983 -16.68 -18.79 -0.29
N LEU A 984 -17.96 -19.14 -0.08
CA LEU A 984 -19.13 -18.39 -0.56
C LEU A 984 -20.03 -17.99 0.62
N CYS A 985 -20.64 -16.81 0.52
CA CYS A 985 -21.55 -16.30 1.55
C CYS A 985 -22.54 -15.30 0.94
N PRO A 986 -23.87 -15.47 1.13
CA PRO A 986 -24.91 -14.64 0.55
C PRO A 986 -25.20 -13.35 1.35
N PHE A 987 -24.44 -13.05 2.40
CA PHE A 987 -24.57 -11.79 3.13
C PHE A 987 -23.82 -10.66 2.41
N ASP A 988 -24.56 -9.65 1.91
CA ASP A 988 -24.02 -8.36 1.47
C ASP A 988 -24.56 -7.24 2.38
N ASP A 989 -23.69 -6.30 2.74
CA ASP A 989 -23.99 -5.13 3.57
C ASP A 989 -23.69 -3.80 2.86
N LYS A 990 -23.50 -3.83 1.53
CA LYS A 990 -23.39 -2.65 0.66
C LYS A 990 -24.70 -2.23 0.00
N ARG A 991 -25.74 -3.05 0.08
CA ARG A 991 -27.05 -2.87 -0.56
C ARG A 991 -28.15 -3.42 0.34
N TYR A 992 -29.36 -2.88 0.23
CA TYR A 992 -30.52 -3.41 0.92
C TYR A 992 -31.11 -4.57 0.09
N ILE A 993 -30.92 -5.81 0.55
CA ILE A 993 -31.42 -7.01 -0.14
C ILE A 993 -32.93 -7.11 0.09
N LEU A 994 -33.74 -7.22 -0.97
CA LEU A 994 -35.18 -7.40 -0.86
C LEU A 994 -35.54 -8.84 -0.47
N ASP A 995 -36.78 -9.05 -0.02
CA ASP A 995 -37.25 -10.34 0.49
C ASP A 995 -37.38 -11.41 -0.63
N ASP A 996 -37.29 -11.01 -1.90
CA ASP A 996 -37.16 -11.92 -3.06
C ASP A 996 -35.76 -12.57 -3.15
N SER A 997 -34.82 -12.22 -2.26
CA SER A 997 -33.39 -12.61 -2.22
C SER A 997 -32.53 -12.14 -3.39
N ILE A 998 -33.13 -11.69 -4.49
CA ILE A 998 -32.50 -11.48 -5.79
C ILE A 998 -32.34 -9.98 -6.11
N SER A 999 -33.33 -9.17 -5.79
CA SER A 999 -33.36 -7.74 -6.05
C SER A 999 -32.69 -6.96 -4.91
N THR A 1000 -32.07 -5.82 -5.24
CA THR A 1000 -31.47 -4.94 -4.23
C THR A 1000 -31.87 -3.49 -4.45
N SER A 1001 -32.06 -2.78 -3.35
CA SER A 1001 -32.28 -1.33 -3.32
C SER A 1001 -31.16 -0.61 -2.58
N ASP A 1002 -31.21 0.72 -2.58
CA ASP A 1002 -30.37 1.55 -1.74
C ASP A 1002 -30.56 1.26 -0.24
N ILE A 1003 -29.54 1.56 0.56
CA ILE A 1003 -29.57 1.42 2.01
C ILE A 1003 -30.43 2.54 2.60
N LYS A 1004 -31.50 2.15 3.29
CA LYS A 1004 -32.44 3.04 3.98
C LYS A 1004 -31.77 3.72 5.16
#